data_AF-A0A8T7IRV4-F1
#
_entry.id   AF-A0A8T7IRV4-F1
#
_cell.length_a   1.000
_cell.length_b   1.000
_cell.length_c   1.000
_cell.angle_alpha   90.00
_cell.angle_beta   90.00
_cell.angle_gamma   90.00
#
_symmetry.space_group_name_H-M   'P 1'
#
loop_
_entity.id
_entity.type
_entity.pdbx_description
1 polymer ?
#
loop_
_entity_poly.entity_id
_entity_poly.type
_entity_poly.pdbx_seq_one_letter_code
_entity_poly.pdbx_strand_id
1 'polypeptide(L)'
;MQFKFPNFDQSSRVANWPAVTGAALPISIDDYLQSATAPLVVICSDATLSLRLTNELKWLSQASYSVLNFPDWETLPYDQFSPHPDIISDRIRTLNNLPSITNGAVVVPATSLLQRLAPNDYIEGRALNLAVGETIEADTFRKRLQRSGYQFVETVRDHGQVAFRGSIIDIFPMGTERPIRIDLFDDEIDELRSFDAETQITVDKVEAVSLLPAHEIPLDRSHRMCFEERWHEAFPTIDFNQVSMYKDVISGISTPGLEYFLSLFFEETATLFDYLPDNCRLLFVGDVTKAVENYWKDITERYEQFSGDQQRPILKPSEAFHPVEVVLSKTKQYPRAALKEINASEPATREASIDARKEEPLAQLKHFIISAPKPIVISCDSEGQREVVAEQLRRGGISSNTLSHLHDVEYGTDSVYIMASPLEVGLVSQQPSLTLLTDAELYGRQVRQSRRRNSQSTDDSLIIRDLSQLNLSDPVVHIEHGIGRYLGLETLEIDNEKHEFVKLEYAGSSHLFLPVSSLHLISRYSGPDKDHAPLHKLGSDTWNTAKRKAAEKAYDAAAELLNIYARREAKRGHKFPHPGKALAQFSAEFPYEETPDQSKAINAVVADMTRDQPMDRLVCGDVGFGKTEVAMRAAFVAVHGGKQVAVLVPTTLLAQQHAQNFVDRFKDWPVKVEVVSRFQSTKVVNETLEQLKSGQVDILIGTHKLLQPDIKFDDLGLLIIDEEHRFGVRQKEQIKKLRAQVDILTMTATPIPRTLNLAMNGMRDLSIIATPPARRLRINTFVRERDNRLIKEAVLRELMRGGQVYFLHNDVQTIDRTAFDLQELIPEARVGIGHGQMRERELEQVMSDFYHRRTNVLVCTTIIETGIDVPNANTIIMDRADKLGIAQLHQLRGRVGRSHHQAYAYLITPSWKSLSKDAQRRLEAISQTTELGAGFTLATHDLEIRGAGELLGDQQSGQIQSVGLTMYMDLLEQAVADLRAGRTPSLDTPLETTGEIDLGCAALIPDDYIFDTNERLVMYKRIGNATNQKELDQLQIELIDRFGLLPPQLKTLFEIHRVRQVCEALGVAKLNIGQTSGKVIFNTHTQVEPLKLVTLVQEQPNVFKLQGANELRFSLSLPSVTERIDWAHQLLEALS
;
A
#
# COMPACT_ATOMS: atom_id res chain seq x y z
N MET A 1 -16.93 -21.11 32.90
CA MET A 1 -17.16 -20.20 34.04
C MET A 1 -18.67 -20.15 34.35
N GLN A 2 -19.12 -19.41 35.37
CA GLN A 2 -20.55 -19.10 35.51
C GLN A 2 -20.74 -17.61 35.73
N PHE A 3 -20.34 -16.79 34.76
CA PHE A 3 -21.06 -15.55 34.55
C PHE A 3 -22.46 -15.95 34.04
N LYS A 4 -23.52 -15.61 34.78
CA LYS A 4 -24.86 -16.11 34.47
C LYS A 4 -25.32 -15.57 33.12
N PHE A 5 -25.25 -16.42 32.09
CA PHE A 5 -25.93 -16.20 30.83
C PHE A 5 -27.46 -16.32 31.05
N PRO A 6 -28.30 -15.49 30.40
CA PRO A 6 -29.75 -15.62 30.54
C PRO A 6 -30.22 -17.01 30.12
N ASN A 7 -31.08 -17.62 30.96
CA ASN A 7 -31.64 -18.93 30.65
C ASN A 7 -32.72 -18.79 29.54
N PHE A 8 -32.51 -19.45 28.41
CA PHE A 8 -33.47 -19.49 27.30
C PHE A 8 -34.55 -20.57 27.45
N ASP A 9 -34.47 -21.46 28.46
CA ASP A 9 -35.26 -22.68 28.55
C ASP A 9 -36.69 -22.50 29.10
N GLN A 10 -37.14 -21.26 29.35
CA GLN A 10 -38.53 -21.00 29.72
C GLN A 10 -39.31 -20.47 28.51
N SER A 11 -40.50 -21.02 28.30
CA SER A 11 -41.50 -20.69 27.28
C SER A 11 -41.93 -19.21 27.19
N SER A 12 -41.27 -18.31 27.94
CA SER A 12 -41.36 -16.86 27.83
C SER A 12 -40.41 -16.35 26.74
N ARG A 13 -40.98 -15.89 25.61
CA ARG A 13 -40.28 -15.42 24.39
C ARG A 13 -39.38 -14.18 24.55
N VAL A 14 -39.01 -13.74 25.76
CA VAL A 14 -38.08 -12.63 26.02
C VAL A 14 -37.42 -12.81 27.40
N ALA A 15 -36.11 -13.01 27.44
CA ALA A 15 -35.31 -12.90 28.67
C ALA A 15 -34.63 -11.52 28.74
N ASN A 16 -34.76 -10.80 29.85
CA ASN A 16 -33.99 -9.57 30.06
C ASN A 16 -32.66 -9.94 30.73
N TRP A 17 -31.56 -9.59 30.07
CA TRP A 17 -30.22 -9.72 30.66
C TRP A 17 -29.92 -8.43 31.44
N PRO A 18 -29.72 -8.49 32.77
CA PRO A 18 -29.24 -7.33 33.53
C PRO A 18 -27.94 -6.76 32.96
N ALA A 19 -27.69 -5.48 33.22
CA ALA A 19 -26.50 -4.78 32.76
C ALA A 19 -25.22 -5.54 33.14
N VAL A 20 -24.35 -5.74 32.15
CA VAL A 20 -23.02 -6.33 32.32
C VAL A 20 -21.96 -5.26 32.13
N THR A 21 -20.82 -5.45 32.80
CA THR A 21 -19.68 -4.55 32.80
C THR A 21 -18.56 -5.10 31.93
N GLY A 22 -18.04 -4.28 30.99
CA GLY A 22 -16.82 -4.58 30.25
C GLY A 22 -16.74 -5.99 29.64
N ALA A 23 -15.63 -6.70 29.90
CA ALA A 23 -15.37 -8.06 29.38
C ALA A 23 -16.35 -9.15 29.86
N ALA A 24 -17.27 -8.88 30.80
CA ALA A 24 -18.26 -9.87 31.21
C ALA A 24 -19.17 -10.30 30.05
N LEU A 25 -19.41 -9.42 29.08
CA LEU A 25 -20.26 -9.71 27.92
C LEU A 25 -19.68 -10.84 27.04
N PRO A 26 -18.48 -10.69 26.43
CA PRO A 26 -17.92 -11.74 25.58
C PRO A 26 -17.64 -13.04 26.35
N ILE A 27 -17.20 -12.97 27.62
CA ILE A 27 -16.93 -14.15 28.46
C ILE A 27 -18.23 -14.95 28.74
N SER A 28 -19.33 -14.25 29.05
CA SER A 28 -20.61 -14.93 29.30
C SER A 28 -21.15 -15.60 28.03
N ILE A 29 -20.95 -14.98 26.86
CA ILE A 29 -21.36 -15.55 25.58
C ILE A 29 -20.54 -16.82 25.27
N ASP A 30 -19.23 -16.78 25.46
CA ASP A 30 -18.35 -17.93 25.28
C ASP A 30 -18.71 -19.10 26.22
N ASP A 31 -18.87 -18.84 27.53
CA ASP A 31 -19.36 -19.82 28.52
C ASP A 31 -20.62 -20.57 28.03
N TYR A 32 -21.57 -19.81 27.50
CA TYR A 32 -22.81 -20.34 26.97
C TYR A 32 -22.54 -21.22 25.73
N LEU A 33 -21.75 -20.75 24.78
CA LEU A 33 -21.47 -21.44 23.52
C LEU A 33 -20.68 -22.75 23.68
N GLN A 34 -19.86 -22.86 24.73
CA GLN A 34 -19.13 -24.10 25.03
C GLN A 34 -20.04 -25.28 25.37
N SER A 35 -21.22 -25.01 25.94
CA SER A 35 -22.20 -26.02 26.31
C SER A 35 -23.47 -25.98 25.45
N ALA A 36 -23.57 -25.00 24.55
CA ALA A 36 -24.73 -24.83 23.67
C ALA A 36 -24.77 -25.92 22.60
N THR A 37 -25.98 -26.43 22.35
CA THR A 37 -26.29 -27.34 21.25
C THR A 37 -27.00 -26.64 20.10
N ALA A 38 -27.02 -25.31 20.13
CA ALA A 38 -27.71 -24.47 19.17
C ALA A 38 -26.94 -23.17 18.94
N PRO A 39 -26.91 -22.66 17.70
CA PRO A 39 -26.21 -21.42 17.37
C PRO A 39 -26.87 -20.19 18.02
N LEU A 40 -26.04 -19.20 18.34
CA LEU A 40 -26.44 -17.92 18.91
C LEU A 40 -26.23 -16.79 17.90
N VAL A 41 -27.28 -16.04 17.58
CA VAL A 41 -27.18 -14.84 16.76
C VAL A 41 -27.14 -13.61 17.67
N VAL A 42 -26.01 -12.91 17.65
CA VAL A 42 -25.75 -11.72 18.46
C VAL A 42 -25.98 -10.48 17.60
N ILE A 43 -27.10 -9.79 17.84
CA ILE A 43 -27.49 -8.58 17.12
C ILE A 43 -27.05 -7.36 17.92
N CYS A 44 -26.10 -6.60 17.36
CA CYS A 44 -25.50 -5.43 17.97
C CYS A 44 -26.18 -4.15 17.48
N SER A 45 -26.33 -3.15 18.34
CA SER A 45 -26.93 -1.85 17.95
C SER A 45 -26.19 -1.13 16.83
N ASP A 46 -24.89 -1.36 16.69
CA ASP A 46 -24.03 -0.70 15.70
C ASP A 46 -22.90 -1.62 15.22
N ALA A 47 -22.28 -1.25 14.10
CA ALA A 47 -21.20 -2.01 13.46
C ALA A 47 -19.90 -2.05 14.27
N THR A 48 -19.61 -1.02 15.07
CA THR A 48 -18.38 -0.97 15.90
C THR A 48 -18.45 -2.04 16.99
N LEU A 49 -19.59 -2.14 17.67
CA LEU A 49 -19.85 -3.16 18.66
C LEU A 49 -19.82 -4.58 18.07
N SER A 50 -20.39 -4.76 16.87
CA SER A 50 -20.37 -6.03 16.11
C SER A 50 -18.94 -6.50 15.84
N LEU A 51 -18.08 -5.61 15.35
CA LEU A 51 -16.69 -5.93 15.02
C LEU A 51 -15.88 -6.27 16.28
N ARG A 52 -16.04 -5.49 17.35
CA ARG A 52 -15.35 -5.74 18.62
C ARG A 52 -15.71 -7.12 19.18
N LEU A 53 -17.01 -7.42 19.30
CA LEU A 53 -17.49 -8.70 19.83
C LEU A 53 -17.06 -9.87 18.95
N THR A 54 -17.04 -9.71 17.63
CA THR A 54 -16.53 -10.75 16.71
C THR A 54 -15.08 -11.12 17.04
N ASN A 55 -14.21 -10.13 17.23
CA ASN A 55 -12.80 -10.35 17.51
C ASN A 55 -12.59 -11.00 18.89
N GLU A 56 -13.31 -10.51 19.91
CA GLU A 56 -13.27 -11.08 21.26
C GLU A 56 -13.75 -12.54 21.29
N LEU A 57 -14.85 -12.86 20.60
CA LEU A 57 -15.40 -14.22 20.53
C LEU A 57 -14.57 -15.18 19.70
N LYS A 58 -14.00 -14.74 18.57
CA LYS A 58 -13.07 -15.57 17.76
C LYS A 58 -11.85 -15.99 18.55
N TRP A 59 -11.37 -15.12 19.44
CA TRP A 59 -10.24 -15.42 20.31
C TRP A 59 -10.63 -16.36 21.45
N LEU A 60 -11.77 -16.10 22.12
CA LEU A 60 -12.27 -16.96 23.20
C LEU A 60 -12.56 -18.38 22.72
N SER A 61 -13.13 -18.53 21.52
CA SER A 61 -13.60 -19.84 21.03
C SER A 61 -12.51 -20.88 20.87
N GLN A 62 -11.27 -20.48 20.53
CA GLN A 62 -10.16 -21.39 20.23
C GLN A 62 -10.52 -22.49 19.21
N ALA A 63 -11.39 -22.17 18.24
CA ALA A 63 -11.96 -23.12 17.28
C ALA A 63 -12.82 -24.25 17.89
N SER A 64 -13.20 -24.15 19.17
CA SER A 64 -14.18 -25.05 19.83
C SER A 64 -15.58 -24.89 19.23
N TYR A 65 -15.90 -23.69 18.73
CA TYR A 65 -17.13 -23.36 18.03
C TYR A 65 -16.86 -22.32 16.94
N SER A 66 -17.76 -22.26 15.94
CA SER A 66 -17.64 -21.33 14.82
C SER A 66 -18.05 -19.91 15.23
N VAL A 67 -17.31 -18.89 14.77
CA VAL A 67 -17.69 -17.48 14.94
C VAL A 67 -17.73 -16.81 13.58
N LEU A 68 -18.95 -16.56 13.12
CA LEU A 68 -19.25 -15.88 11.86
C LEU A 68 -19.61 -14.42 12.13
N ASN A 69 -19.32 -13.56 11.16
CA ASN A 69 -19.67 -12.14 11.19
C ASN A 69 -20.40 -11.80 9.90
N PHE A 70 -21.57 -11.20 10.01
CA PHE A 70 -22.31 -10.70 8.86
C PHE A 70 -22.17 -9.17 8.85
N PRO A 71 -21.15 -8.61 8.18
CA PRO A 71 -20.86 -7.18 8.23
C PRO A 71 -21.92 -6.37 7.45
N ASP A 72 -22.00 -5.09 7.81
CA ASP A 72 -22.74 -4.10 7.04
C ASP A 72 -22.02 -3.78 5.71
N TRP A 73 -22.76 -3.28 4.73
CA TRP A 73 -22.20 -2.91 3.43
C TRP A 73 -21.26 -1.69 3.47
N GLU A 74 -21.27 -0.92 4.57
CA GLU A 74 -20.56 0.37 4.71
C GLU A 74 -20.97 1.43 3.65
N THR A 75 -22.14 1.24 3.03
CA THR A 75 -22.76 2.16 2.05
C THR A 75 -24.01 2.80 2.64
N LEU A 76 -24.35 4.01 2.18
CA LEU A 76 -25.61 4.66 2.54
C LEU A 76 -26.80 3.97 1.85
N PRO A 77 -28.03 4.01 2.39
CA PRO A 77 -29.20 3.56 1.64
C PRO A 77 -29.29 4.24 0.27
N TYR A 78 -29.49 3.49 -0.80
CA TYR A 78 -29.53 4.01 -2.18
C TYR A 78 -28.23 4.72 -2.63
N ASP A 79 -27.07 4.33 -2.06
CA ASP A 79 -25.78 4.87 -2.50
C ASP A 79 -25.44 4.40 -3.91
N GLN A 80 -24.55 5.16 -4.58
CA GLN A 80 -24.01 4.84 -5.91
C GLN A 80 -22.68 4.09 -5.82
N PHE A 81 -22.34 3.57 -4.65
CA PHE A 81 -21.15 2.78 -4.42
C PHE A 81 -21.60 1.36 -4.09
N SER A 82 -20.96 0.39 -4.73
CA SER A 82 -21.05 -0.99 -4.27
C SER A 82 -20.21 -1.18 -3.01
N PRO A 83 -20.58 -2.15 -2.15
CA PRO A 83 -19.76 -2.57 -1.02
C PRO A 83 -18.39 -3.04 -1.49
N HIS A 84 -17.38 -2.94 -0.62
CA HIS A 84 -16.04 -3.44 -0.94
C HIS A 84 -16.06 -4.96 -1.16
N PRO A 85 -15.30 -5.51 -2.14
CA PRO A 85 -15.25 -6.95 -2.40
C PRO A 85 -14.97 -7.80 -1.17
N ASP A 86 -14.06 -7.37 -0.27
CA ASP A 86 -13.78 -8.08 1.00
C ASP A 86 -15.03 -8.21 1.90
N ILE A 87 -15.88 -7.18 1.95
CA ILE A 87 -17.12 -7.19 2.73
C ILE A 87 -18.10 -8.20 2.09
N ILE A 88 -18.23 -8.16 0.76
CA ILE A 88 -19.08 -9.10 0.01
C ILE A 88 -18.57 -10.54 0.22
N SER A 89 -17.25 -10.75 0.18
CA SER A 89 -16.57 -12.02 0.41
C SER A 89 -16.91 -12.58 1.80
N ASP A 90 -16.80 -11.77 2.86
CA ASP A 90 -17.16 -12.16 4.23
C ASP A 90 -18.65 -12.45 4.39
N ARG A 91 -19.51 -11.69 3.72
CA ARG A 91 -20.97 -11.88 3.74
C ARG A 91 -21.38 -13.16 3.04
N ILE A 92 -20.94 -13.39 1.81
CA ILE A 92 -21.24 -14.61 1.05
C ILE A 92 -20.71 -15.84 1.80
N ARG A 93 -19.50 -15.77 2.36
CA ARG A 93 -18.95 -16.84 3.22
C ARG A 93 -19.86 -17.13 4.42
N THR A 94 -20.35 -16.08 5.07
CA THR A 94 -21.26 -16.23 6.20
C THR A 94 -22.58 -16.84 5.77
N LEU A 95 -23.21 -16.33 4.72
CA LEU A 95 -24.48 -16.85 4.19
C LEU A 95 -24.38 -18.31 3.75
N ASN A 96 -23.27 -18.71 3.12
CA ASN A 96 -23.03 -20.10 2.74
C ASN A 96 -22.89 -21.04 3.95
N ASN A 97 -22.29 -20.56 5.04
CA ASN A 97 -22.02 -21.37 6.23
C ASN A 97 -23.18 -21.36 7.25
N LEU A 98 -24.07 -20.37 7.18
CA LEU A 98 -25.19 -20.22 8.11
C LEU A 98 -26.14 -21.43 8.13
N PRO A 99 -26.58 -22.00 6.99
CA PRO A 99 -27.52 -23.13 7.01
C PRO A 99 -26.96 -24.39 7.69
N SER A 100 -25.63 -24.57 7.68
CA SER A 100 -24.96 -25.76 8.23
C SER A 100 -24.41 -25.56 9.64
N ILE A 101 -24.60 -24.38 10.25
CA ILE A 101 -24.07 -24.09 11.59
C ILE A 101 -24.85 -24.88 12.65
N THR A 102 -24.15 -25.75 13.37
CA THR A 102 -24.74 -26.55 14.46
C THR A 102 -24.41 -25.98 15.83
N ASN A 103 -23.21 -25.42 15.99
CA ASN A 103 -22.76 -24.72 17.19
C ASN A 103 -21.88 -23.52 16.81
N GLY A 104 -22.14 -22.35 17.40
CA GLY A 104 -21.36 -21.14 17.16
C GLY A 104 -22.11 -19.84 17.38
N ALA A 105 -21.39 -18.73 17.17
CA ALA A 105 -21.92 -17.37 17.20
C ALA A 105 -22.00 -16.78 15.79
N VAL A 106 -23.06 -16.04 15.52
CA VAL A 106 -23.20 -15.18 14.34
C VAL A 106 -23.39 -13.76 14.84
N VAL A 107 -22.41 -12.89 14.63
CA VAL A 107 -22.47 -11.50 15.07
C VAL A 107 -22.93 -10.62 13.91
N VAL A 108 -23.92 -9.76 14.16
CA VAL A 108 -24.62 -9.00 13.12
C VAL A 108 -24.94 -7.58 13.64
N PRO A 109 -24.69 -6.51 12.88
CA PRO A 109 -25.19 -5.19 13.22
C PRO A 109 -26.68 -5.06 12.88
N ALA A 110 -27.43 -4.31 13.70
CA ALA A 110 -28.88 -4.17 13.60
C ALA A 110 -29.34 -3.66 12.22
N THR A 111 -28.59 -2.76 11.59
CA THR A 111 -28.91 -2.16 10.29
C THR A 111 -28.97 -3.21 9.17
N SER A 112 -28.09 -4.22 9.20
CA SER A 112 -28.05 -5.27 8.18
C SER A 112 -29.27 -6.19 8.20
N LEU A 113 -30.07 -6.19 9.27
CA LEU A 113 -31.32 -6.96 9.34
C LEU A 113 -32.40 -6.45 8.37
N LEU A 114 -32.34 -5.16 8.00
CA LEU A 114 -33.29 -4.56 7.05
C LEU A 114 -32.91 -4.84 5.59
N GLN A 115 -31.71 -5.35 5.31
CA GLN A 115 -31.25 -5.63 3.95
C GLN A 115 -31.98 -6.84 3.37
N ARG A 116 -32.34 -6.75 2.09
CA ARG A 116 -32.80 -7.92 1.33
C ARG A 116 -31.60 -8.76 0.93
N LEU A 117 -31.76 -10.08 1.02
CA LEU A 117 -30.73 -11.04 0.64
C LEU A 117 -31.21 -11.91 -0.52
N ALA A 118 -30.26 -12.45 -1.28
CA ALA A 118 -30.56 -13.47 -2.26
C ALA A 118 -31.21 -14.69 -1.56
N PRO A 119 -32.06 -15.48 -2.23
CA PRO A 119 -32.54 -16.75 -1.70
C PRO A 119 -31.39 -17.72 -1.39
N ASN A 120 -31.57 -18.62 -0.42
CA ASN A 120 -30.53 -19.58 -0.03
C ASN A 120 -30.05 -20.44 -1.22
N ASP A 121 -31.00 -20.92 -2.03
CA ASP A 121 -30.76 -21.71 -3.24
C ASP A 121 -29.82 -21.01 -4.24
N TYR A 122 -29.79 -19.67 -4.26
CA TYR A 122 -28.89 -18.92 -5.13
C TYR A 122 -27.42 -19.10 -4.72
N ILE A 123 -27.12 -19.01 -3.42
CA ILE A 123 -25.76 -19.11 -2.90
C ILE A 123 -25.32 -20.57 -2.94
N GLU A 124 -26.13 -21.47 -2.36
CA GLU A 124 -25.81 -22.90 -2.28
C GLU A 124 -25.70 -23.53 -3.68
N GLY A 125 -26.63 -23.21 -4.59
CA GLY A 125 -26.63 -23.78 -5.95
C GLY A 125 -25.48 -23.32 -6.84
N ARG A 126 -24.71 -22.31 -6.42
CA ARG A 126 -23.58 -21.74 -7.18
C ARG A 126 -22.23 -21.91 -6.49
N ALA A 127 -22.21 -22.44 -5.27
CA ALA A 127 -21.00 -22.91 -4.64
C ALA A 127 -20.43 -24.09 -5.44
N LEU A 128 -19.12 -24.06 -5.68
CA LEU A 128 -18.41 -25.12 -6.40
C LEU A 128 -17.19 -25.54 -5.60
N ASN A 129 -17.19 -26.77 -5.10
CA ASN A 129 -16.01 -27.35 -4.48
C ASN A 129 -15.11 -27.93 -5.58
N LEU A 130 -13.83 -27.63 -5.50
CA LEU A 130 -12.78 -28.19 -6.34
C LEU A 130 -11.77 -28.93 -5.46
N ALA A 131 -11.32 -30.09 -5.89
CA ALA A 131 -10.26 -30.85 -5.22
C ALA A 131 -9.22 -31.35 -6.22
N VAL A 132 -7.99 -31.60 -5.74
CA VAL A 132 -6.93 -32.23 -6.55
C VAL A 132 -7.41 -33.59 -7.08
N GLY A 133 -7.17 -33.86 -8.36
CA GLY A 133 -7.63 -35.05 -9.08
C GLY A 133 -9.04 -34.96 -9.69
N GLU A 134 -9.73 -33.82 -9.55
CA GLU A 134 -11.00 -33.62 -10.26
C GLU A 134 -10.79 -33.20 -11.72
N THR A 135 -11.67 -33.68 -12.60
CA THR A 135 -11.65 -33.34 -14.02
C THR A 135 -12.46 -32.07 -14.30
N ILE A 136 -11.80 -31.04 -14.86
CA ILE A 136 -12.37 -29.76 -15.25
C ILE A 136 -12.03 -29.46 -16.72
N GLU A 137 -13.05 -29.51 -17.58
CA GLU A 137 -12.93 -28.98 -18.94
C GLU A 137 -12.96 -27.44 -18.90
N ALA A 138 -11.88 -26.81 -19.35
CA ALA A 138 -11.64 -25.36 -19.20
C ALA A 138 -12.76 -24.47 -19.76
N ASP A 139 -13.33 -24.79 -20.93
CA ASP A 139 -14.39 -23.99 -21.56
C ASP A 139 -15.73 -24.05 -20.81
N THR A 140 -16.06 -25.23 -20.30
CA THR A 140 -17.27 -25.45 -19.49
C THR A 140 -17.12 -24.78 -18.13
N PHE A 141 -15.93 -24.86 -17.53
CA PHE A 141 -15.60 -24.18 -16.29
C PHE A 141 -15.63 -22.65 -16.44
N ARG A 142 -15.08 -22.12 -17.53
CA ARG A 142 -15.13 -20.69 -17.88
C ARG A 142 -16.58 -20.17 -17.93
N LYS A 143 -17.47 -20.88 -18.64
CA LYS A 143 -18.90 -20.52 -18.70
C LYS A 143 -19.57 -20.60 -17.33
N ARG A 144 -19.15 -21.54 -16.47
CA ARG A 144 -19.67 -21.67 -15.11
C ARG A 144 -19.23 -20.50 -14.23
N LEU A 145 -17.96 -20.12 -14.25
CA LEU A 145 -17.44 -18.95 -13.54
C LEU A 145 -18.11 -17.64 -13.99
N GLN A 146 -18.35 -17.49 -15.30
CA GLN A 146 -19.09 -16.35 -15.84
C GLN A 146 -20.52 -16.28 -15.29
N ARG A 147 -21.21 -17.42 -15.18
CA ARG A 147 -22.55 -17.50 -14.57
C ARG A 147 -22.53 -17.22 -13.06
N SER A 148 -21.44 -17.59 -12.39
CA SER A 148 -21.19 -17.25 -10.99
C SER A 148 -20.75 -15.80 -10.78
N GLY A 149 -20.57 -15.01 -11.85
CA GLY A 149 -20.27 -13.58 -11.76
C GLY A 149 -18.78 -13.23 -11.62
N TYR A 150 -17.87 -14.15 -11.92
CA TYR A 150 -16.43 -13.85 -11.89
C TYR A 150 -16.03 -12.95 -13.07
N GLN A 151 -15.17 -11.97 -12.80
CA GLN A 151 -14.62 -11.07 -13.79
C GLN A 151 -13.36 -11.67 -14.42
N PHE A 152 -13.33 -11.75 -15.74
CA PHE A 152 -12.15 -12.20 -16.49
C PHE A 152 -11.17 -11.06 -16.64
N VAL A 153 -9.96 -11.26 -16.11
CA VAL A 153 -8.86 -10.30 -16.13
C VAL A 153 -7.60 -10.98 -16.63
N GLU A 154 -6.60 -10.18 -17.00
CA GLU A 154 -5.29 -10.72 -17.40
C GLU A 154 -4.46 -11.16 -16.18
N THR A 155 -4.58 -10.43 -15.07
CA THR A 155 -3.87 -10.69 -13.81
C THR A 155 -4.82 -10.53 -12.63
N VAL A 156 -4.86 -11.56 -11.77
CA VAL A 156 -5.74 -11.60 -10.60
C VAL A 156 -5.12 -10.83 -9.44
N ARG A 157 -5.86 -9.85 -8.90
CA ARG A 157 -5.44 -9.01 -7.77
C ARG A 157 -6.47 -8.93 -6.65
N ASP A 158 -7.75 -8.95 -6.98
CA ASP A 158 -8.85 -8.76 -6.03
C ASP A 158 -9.84 -9.95 -6.08
N HIS A 159 -10.64 -10.16 -5.03
CA HIS A 159 -11.66 -11.20 -5.00
C HIS A 159 -12.66 -11.09 -6.16
N GLY A 160 -13.12 -12.25 -6.66
CA GLY A 160 -14.05 -12.33 -7.78
C GLY A 160 -13.40 -12.21 -9.16
N GLN A 161 -12.07 -12.12 -9.23
CA GLN A 161 -11.32 -12.11 -10.49
C GLN A 161 -10.81 -13.51 -10.86
N VAL A 162 -10.72 -13.78 -12.16
CA VAL A 162 -10.14 -14.99 -12.72
C VAL A 162 -9.32 -14.68 -13.98
N ALA A 163 -8.19 -15.36 -14.15
CA ALA A 163 -7.36 -15.33 -15.35
C ALA A 163 -7.10 -16.77 -15.85
N PHE A 164 -7.23 -16.98 -17.16
CA PHE A 164 -6.96 -18.25 -17.81
C PHE A 164 -5.68 -18.13 -18.65
N ARG A 165 -4.70 -19.00 -18.42
CA ARG A 165 -3.37 -18.98 -19.03
C ARG A 165 -2.93 -20.39 -19.42
N GLY A 166 -3.41 -20.89 -20.55
CA GLY A 166 -3.12 -22.26 -20.97
C GLY A 166 -3.64 -23.29 -19.97
N SER A 167 -2.73 -24.07 -19.36
CA SER A 167 -3.03 -25.05 -18.31
C SER A 167 -3.25 -24.43 -16.92
N ILE A 168 -2.92 -23.15 -16.75
CA ILE A 168 -2.99 -22.48 -15.45
C ILE A 168 -4.25 -21.62 -15.38
N ILE A 169 -4.98 -21.75 -14.28
CA ILE A 169 -6.12 -20.87 -13.96
C ILE A 169 -5.85 -20.21 -12.62
N ASP A 170 -5.66 -18.90 -12.64
CA ASP A 170 -5.57 -18.09 -11.43
C ASP A 170 -6.97 -17.56 -11.09
N ILE A 171 -7.41 -17.76 -9.87
CA ILE A 171 -8.72 -17.30 -9.40
C ILE A 171 -8.58 -16.73 -7.99
N PHE A 172 -9.32 -15.67 -7.68
CA PHE A 172 -9.46 -15.20 -6.31
C PHE A 172 -10.89 -15.47 -5.81
N PRO A 173 -11.13 -16.62 -5.15
CA PRO A 173 -12.47 -17.01 -4.75
C PRO A 173 -13.01 -16.15 -3.61
N MET A 174 -14.29 -15.81 -3.68
CA MET A 174 -15.01 -15.24 -2.53
C MET A 174 -14.97 -16.23 -1.35
N GLY A 175 -14.76 -15.71 -0.14
CA GLY A 175 -14.65 -16.47 1.10
C GLY A 175 -13.25 -16.98 1.47
N THR A 176 -12.25 -16.76 0.61
CA THR A 176 -10.84 -17.14 0.86
C THR A 176 -9.98 -15.93 1.21
N GLU A 177 -8.87 -16.15 1.93
CA GLU A 177 -7.93 -15.06 2.31
C GLU A 177 -6.85 -14.79 1.25
N ARG A 178 -6.56 -15.76 0.38
CA ARG A 178 -5.55 -15.68 -0.68
C ARG A 178 -6.09 -16.25 -1.99
N PRO A 179 -5.65 -15.75 -3.15
CA PRO A 179 -6.02 -16.32 -4.43
C PRO A 179 -5.38 -17.70 -4.62
N ILE A 180 -5.98 -18.51 -5.50
CA ILE A 180 -5.61 -19.89 -5.80
C ILE A 180 -5.22 -20.00 -7.27
N ARG A 181 -4.08 -20.62 -7.52
CA ARG A 181 -3.59 -21.08 -8.82
C ARG A 181 -3.95 -22.56 -8.97
N ILE A 182 -4.68 -22.87 -10.02
CA ILE A 182 -5.09 -24.22 -10.43
C ILE A 182 -4.19 -24.62 -11.60
N ASP A 183 -3.40 -25.67 -11.42
CA ASP A 183 -2.59 -26.25 -12.49
C ASP A 183 -3.30 -27.49 -13.05
N LEU A 184 -3.57 -27.47 -14.36
CA LEU A 184 -4.26 -28.54 -15.07
C LEU A 184 -3.27 -29.40 -15.84
N PHE A 185 -3.39 -30.72 -15.71
CA PHE A 185 -2.77 -31.67 -16.62
C PHE A 185 -3.85 -32.29 -17.51
N ASP A 186 -3.84 -31.94 -18.80
CA ASP A 186 -4.97 -32.13 -19.71
C ASP A 186 -6.26 -31.48 -19.15
N ASP A 187 -7.22 -32.29 -18.71
CA ASP A 187 -8.47 -31.85 -18.09
C ASP A 187 -8.52 -32.14 -16.58
N GLU A 188 -7.44 -32.62 -15.95
CA GLU A 188 -7.41 -32.98 -14.52
C GLU A 188 -6.65 -31.94 -13.68
N ILE A 189 -7.16 -31.60 -12.49
CA ILE A 189 -6.44 -30.74 -11.55
C ILE A 189 -5.25 -31.52 -10.98
N ASP A 190 -4.04 -31.16 -11.39
CA ASP A 190 -2.80 -31.74 -10.85
C ASP A 190 -2.44 -31.10 -9.51
N GLU A 191 -2.46 -29.76 -9.44
CA GLU A 191 -2.13 -29.04 -8.21
C GLU A 191 -3.01 -27.81 -7.97
N LEU A 192 -3.30 -27.55 -6.69
CA LEU A 192 -3.87 -26.29 -6.21
C LEU A 192 -2.84 -25.61 -5.30
N ARG A 193 -2.53 -24.35 -5.60
CA ARG A 193 -1.59 -23.54 -4.79
C ARG A 193 -2.18 -22.20 -4.47
N SER A 194 -2.07 -21.75 -3.22
CA SER A 194 -2.30 -20.34 -2.92
C SER A 194 -1.13 -19.50 -3.44
N PHE A 195 -1.40 -18.27 -3.86
CA PHE A 195 -0.35 -17.34 -4.30
C PHE A 195 -0.59 -15.95 -3.71
N ASP A 196 0.42 -15.09 -3.77
CA ASP A 196 0.32 -13.71 -3.32
C ASP A 196 -0.15 -12.78 -4.45
N ALA A 197 -1.20 -11.99 -4.21
CA ALA A 197 -1.87 -11.17 -5.23
C ALA A 197 -1.01 -10.00 -5.75
N GLU A 198 0.03 -9.58 -5.04
CA GLU A 198 0.91 -8.49 -5.49
C GLU A 198 2.10 -9.04 -6.28
N THR A 199 2.75 -10.08 -5.76
CA THR A 199 3.95 -10.68 -6.37
C THR A 199 3.63 -11.70 -7.46
N GLN A 200 2.42 -12.27 -7.44
CA GLN A 200 1.95 -13.34 -8.34
C GLN A 200 2.70 -14.68 -8.17
N ILE A 201 3.42 -14.85 -7.07
CA ILE A 201 4.25 -16.03 -6.76
C ILE A 201 3.48 -17.00 -5.84
N THR A 202 3.61 -18.30 -6.11
CA THR A 202 2.98 -19.36 -5.30
C THR A 202 3.56 -19.48 -3.89
N VAL A 203 2.72 -19.84 -2.90
CA VAL A 203 3.07 -19.89 -1.47
C VAL A 203 2.82 -21.29 -0.90
N ASP A 204 1.57 -21.64 -0.62
CA ASP A 204 1.20 -22.89 0.07
C ASP A 204 0.37 -23.81 -0.86
N LYS A 205 0.62 -25.12 -0.81
CA LYS A 205 -0.23 -26.13 -1.48
C LYS A 205 -1.56 -26.30 -0.74
N VAL A 206 -2.64 -26.51 -1.49
CA VAL A 206 -4.00 -26.68 -0.97
C VAL A 206 -4.59 -27.98 -1.55
N GLU A 207 -5.39 -28.71 -0.77
CA GLU A 207 -6.01 -29.97 -1.25
C GLU A 207 -7.36 -29.74 -1.93
N ALA A 208 -8.13 -28.76 -1.43
CA ALA A 208 -9.44 -28.41 -1.95
C ALA A 208 -9.78 -26.93 -1.72
N VAL A 209 -10.62 -26.37 -2.58
CA VAL A 209 -11.13 -25.00 -2.48
C VAL A 209 -12.63 -24.94 -2.78
N SER A 210 -13.36 -24.13 -2.03
CA SER A 210 -14.76 -23.79 -2.33
C SER A 210 -14.82 -22.45 -3.06
N LEU A 211 -15.31 -22.47 -4.30
CA LEU A 211 -15.58 -21.30 -5.11
C LEU A 211 -17.00 -20.82 -4.83
N LEU A 212 -17.12 -19.73 -4.08
CA LEU A 212 -18.40 -19.06 -3.84
C LEU A 212 -18.74 -18.08 -4.98
N PRO A 213 -19.99 -17.64 -5.13
CA PRO A 213 -20.38 -16.67 -6.15
C PRO A 213 -19.59 -15.35 -6.07
N ALA A 214 -19.34 -14.77 -7.25
CA ALA A 214 -18.84 -13.42 -7.51
C ALA A 214 -19.46 -12.33 -6.64
N HIS A 215 -20.80 -12.37 -6.59
CA HIS A 215 -21.64 -11.29 -6.09
C HIS A 215 -22.89 -11.88 -5.41
N GLU A 216 -23.46 -11.11 -4.49
CA GLU A 216 -24.79 -11.39 -3.92
C GLU A 216 -25.91 -11.25 -4.97
N ILE A 217 -25.63 -10.61 -6.11
CA ILE A 217 -26.59 -10.31 -7.18
C ILE A 217 -26.34 -11.21 -8.40
N PRO A 218 -27.38 -11.86 -8.95
CA PRO A 218 -27.27 -12.59 -10.20
C PRO A 218 -27.13 -11.67 -11.42
N LEU A 219 -26.26 -12.04 -12.38
CA LEU A 219 -26.20 -11.40 -13.70
C LEU A 219 -26.37 -12.37 -14.87
N ASP A 220 -26.75 -13.62 -14.59
CA ASP A 220 -27.07 -14.60 -15.62
C ASP A 220 -28.36 -14.23 -16.39
N ARG A 221 -28.52 -14.85 -17.56
CA ARG A 221 -29.60 -14.50 -18.50
C ARG A 221 -31.00 -14.61 -17.90
N SER A 222 -31.27 -15.63 -17.09
CA SER A 222 -32.59 -15.83 -16.47
C SER A 222 -32.94 -14.69 -15.53
N HIS A 223 -32.02 -14.30 -14.65
CA HIS A 223 -32.27 -13.24 -13.67
C HIS A 223 -32.28 -11.85 -14.32
N ARG A 224 -31.53 -11.64 -15.41
CA ARG A 224 -31.63 -10.41 -16.21
C ARG A 224 -33.01 -10.23 -16.87
N MET A 225 -33.62 -11.32 -17.34
CA MET A 225 -34.99 -11.26 -17.88
C MET A 225 -36.01 -10.97 -16.77
N CYS A 226 -35.84 -11.56 -15.58
CA CYS A 226 -36.67 -11.24 -14.41
C CYS A 226 -36.53 -9.76 -14.01
N PHE A 227 -35.30 -9.25 -13.99
CA PHE A 227 -35.00 -7.84 -13.75
C PHE A 227 -35.69 -6.94 -14.77
N GLU A 228 -35.61 -7.25 -16.06
CA GLU A 228 -36.26 -6.48 -17.14
C GLU A 228 -37.78 -6.39 -16.94
N GLU A 229 -38.43 -7.52 -16.70
CA GLU A 229 -39.88 -7.59 -16.49
C GLU A 229 -40.29 -6.76 -15.25
N ARG A 230 -39.64 -6.99 -14.11
CA ARG A 230 -39.95 -6.31 -12.85
C ARG A 230 -39.55 -4.84 -12.84
N TRP A 231 -38.52 -4.46 -13.60
CA TRP A 231 -38.15 -3.06 -13.79
C TRP A 231 -39.30 -2.28 -14.42
N HIS A 232 -39.93 -2.82 -15.47
CA HIS A 232 -41.07 -2.18 -16.12
C HIS A 232 -42.30 -2.07 -15.21
N GLU A 233 -42.49 -3.03 -14.29
CA GLU A 233 -43.53 -2.96 -13.27
C GLU A 233 -43.24 -1.90 -12.20
N ALA A 234 -41.99 -1.83 -11.72
CA ALA A 234 -41.57 -0.88 -10.68
C ALA A 234 -41.51 0.57 -11.21
N PHE A 235 -41.12 0.75 -12.47
CA PHE A 235 -40.85 2.04 -13.10
C PHE A 235 -41.60 2.24 -14.43
N PRO A 236 -42.94 2.21 -14.43
CA PRO A 236 -43.74 2.21 -15.67
C PRO A 236 -43.64 3.51 -16.48
N THR A 237 -43.25 4.62 -15.84
CA THR A 237 -43.20 5.96 -16.45
C THR A 237 -41.79 6.43 -16.82
N ILE A 238 -40.76 5.65 -16.51
CA ILE A 238 -39.36 6.03 -16.71
C ILE A 238 -38.86 5.50 -18.05
N ASP A 239 -38.23 6.37 -18.84
CA ASP A 239 -37.55 5.97 -20.07
C ASP A 239 -36.23 5.25 -19.73
N PHE A 240 -36.26 3.93 -19.79
CA PHE A 240 -35.11 3.06 -19.50
C PHE A 240 -33.91 3.34 -20.41
N ASN A 241 -34.10 3.96 -21.58
CA ASN A 241 -32.99 4.35 -22.45
C ASN A 241 -32.13 5.48 -21.87
N GLN A 242 -32.58 6.16 -20.81
CA GLN A 242 -31.83 7.22 -20.15
C GLN A 242 -31.13 6.75 -18.88
N VAL A 243 -31.40 5.51 -18.44
CA VAL A 243 -30.84 4.94 -17.21
C VAL A 243 -29.65 4.05 -17.57
N SER A 244 -28.43 4.48 -17.24
CA SER A 244 -27.20 3.71 -17.53
C SER A 244 -27.23 2.33 -16.88
N MET A 245 -27.56 2.29 -15.58
CA MET A 245 -27.61 1.05 -14.80
C MET A 245 -28.51 -0.01 -15.43
N TYR A 246 -29.68 0.38 -15.95
CA TYR A 246 -30.57 -0.56 -16.65
C TYR A 246 -29.86 -1.19 -17.85
N LYS A 247 -29.24 -0.37 -18.71
CA LYS A 247 -28.53 -0.85 -19.89
C LYS A 247 -27.36 -1.77 -19.53
N ASP A 248 -26.61 -1.38 -18.51
CA ASP A 248 -25.45 -2.11 -18.05
C ASP A 248 -25.88 -3.50 -17.52
N VAL A 249 -26.93 -3.56 -16.69
CA VAL A 249 -27.50 -4.83 -16.20
C VAL A 249 -27.99 -5.69 -17.35
N ILE A 250 -28.74 -5.14 -18.31
CA ILE A 250 -29.21 -5.90 -19.49
C ILE A 250 -28.04 -6.41 -20.33
N SER A 251 -26.91 -5.69 -20.36
CA SER A 251 -25.68 -6.15 -21.01
C SER A 251 -24.86 -7.17 -20.20
N GLY A 252 -25.25 -7.45 -18.95
CA GLY A 252 -24.54 -8.37 -18.05
C GLY A 252 -23.36 -7.73 -17.31
N ILE A 253 -23.33 -6.40 -17.22
CA ILE A 253 -22.30 -5.63 -16.52
C ILE A 253 -22.83 -5.27 -15.13
N SER A 254 -22.04 -5.56 -14.09
CA SER A 254 -22.34 -5.13 -12.72
C SER A 254 -22.03 -3.64 -12.58
N THR A 255 -22.97 -2.87 -12.04
CA THR A 255 -22.81 -1.43 -11.82
C THR A 255 -22.83 -1.07 -10.35
N PRO A 256 -22.06 -0.06 -9.92
CA PRO A 256 -22.10 0.44 -8.55
C PRO A 256 -23.52 0.79 -8.07
N GLY A 257 -23.90 0.32 -6.87
CA GLY A 257 -25.20 0.58 -6.25
C GLY A 257 -26.34 -0.35 -6.70
N LEU A 258 -26.03 -1.37 -7.51
CA LEU A 258 -27.00 -2.37 -7.97
C LEU A 258 -27.61 -3.18 -6.82
N GLU A 259 -26.93 -3.24 -5.68
CA GLU A 259 -27.33 -3.97 -4.47
C GLU A 259 -28.72 -3.57 -3.96
N TYR A 260 -29.11 -2.30 -4.16
CA TYR A 260 -30.42 -1.79 -3.77
C TYR A 260 -31.58 -2.22 -4.69
N PHE A 261 -31.29 -2.92 -5.78
CA PHE A 261 -32.28 -3.42 -6.75
C PHE A 261 -32.46 -4.94 -6.69
N LEU A 262 -31.92 -5.60 -5.67
CA LEU A 262 -31.92 -7.07 -5.54
C LEU A 262 -33.31 -7.71 -5.71
N SER A 263 -34.37 -7.06 -5.24
CA SER A 263 -35.75 -7.55 -5.33
C SER A 263 -36.31 -7.63 -6.76
N LEU A 264 -35.68 -6.96 -7.72
CA LEU A 264 -36.04 -7.08 -9.14
C LEU A 264 -35.45 -8.34 -9.78
N PHE A 265 -34.41 -8.92 -9.20
CA PHE A 265 -33.75 -10.11 -9.77
C PHE A 265 -34.39 -11.44 -9.36
N PHE A 266 -35.21 -11.43 -8.30
CA PHE A 266 -35.79 -12.65 -7.74
C PHE A 266 -37.29 -12.50 -7.55
N GLU A 267 -38.03 -13.61 -7.65
CA GLU A 267 -39.46 -13.60 -7.37
C GLU A 267 -39.75 -13.22 -5.91
N GLU A 268 -39.03 -13.88 -5.00
CA GLU A 268 -39.00 -13.61 -3.57
C GLU A 268 -37.55 -13.43 -3.12
N THR A 269 -37.34 -12.55 -2.14
CA THR A 269 -36.01 -12.32 -1.53
C THR A 269 -36.01 -12.81 -0.10
N ALA A 270 -34.85 -13.20 0.40
CA ALA A 270 -34.68 -13.68 1.75
C ALA A 270 -34.39 -12.54 2.74
N THR A 271 -34.64 -12.83 4.01
CA THR A 271 -34.10 -12.13 5.17
C THR A 271 -32.95 -12.97 5.73
N LEU A 272 -32.11 -12.38 6.60
CA LEU A 272 -31.10 -13.15 7.31
C LEU A 272 -31.70 -14.35 8.08
N PHE A 273 -32.91 -14.20 8.62
CA PHE A 273 -33.59 -15.26 9.37
C PHE A 273 -33.97 -16.48 8.54
N ASP A 274 -34.02 -16.38 7.21
CA ASP A 274 -34.31 -17.52 6.33
C ASP A 274 -33.07 -18.40 6.08
N TYR A 275 -31.87 -17.89 6.43
CA TYR A 275 -30.62 -18.65 6.41
C TYR A 275 -30.31 -19.33 7.76
N LEU A 276 -31.07 -19.00 8.81
CA LEU A 276 -30.82 -19.48 10.15
C LEU A 276 -31.47 -20.85 10.39
N PRO A 277 -30.79 -21.78 11.07
CA PRO A 277 -31.42 -23.01 11.57
C PRO A 277 -32.60 -22.75 12.53
N ASP A 278 -33.62 -23.61 12.51
CA ASP A 278 -34.84 -23.47 13.33
C ASP A 278 -34.57 -23.41 14.85
N ASN A 279 -33.48 -24.02 15.32
CA ASN A 279 -33.12 -24.08 16.74
C ASN A 279 -32.30 -22.87 17.23
N CYS A 280 -32.07 -21.85 16.39
CA CYS A 280 -31.28 -20.66 16.73
C CYS A 280 -31.83 -19.91 17.95
N ARG A 281 -30.94 -19.24 18.68
CA ARG A 281 -31.28 -18.30 19.75
C ARG A 281 -30.77 -16.90 19.42
N LEU A 282 -31.51 -15.86 19.82
CA LEU A 282 -31.15 -14.46 19.54
C LEU A 282 -30.69 -13.74 20.82
N LEU A 283 -29.65 -12.94 20.71
CA LEU A 283 -29.19 -12.02 21.74
C LEU A 283 -29.13 -10.60 21.18
N PHE A 284 -29.91 -9.69 21.74
CA PHE A 284 -29.84 -8.26 21.41
C PHE A 284 -28.89 -7.56 22.36
N VAL A 285 -27.92 -6.83 21.81
CA VAL A 285 -26.91 -6.08 22.55
C VAL A 285 -27.03 -4.60 22.19
N GLY A 286 -27.40 -3.77 23.18
CA GLY A 286 -27.77 -2.37 23.00
C GLY A 286 -29.25 -2.19 22.64
N ASP A 287 -29.62 -0.97 22.22
CA ASP A 287 -30.98 -0.63 21.79
C ASP A 287 -31.18 -0.92 20.29
N VAL A 288 -31.25 -2.21 19.96
CA VAL A 288 -31.41 -2.72 18.58
C VAL A 288 -32.68 -2.17 17.93
N THR A 289 -33.81 -2.13 18.64
CA THR A 289 -35.08 -1.66 18.08
C THR A 289 -34.97 -0.22 17.61
N LYS A 290 -34.42 0.66 18.47
CA LYS A 290 -34.22 2.07 18.13
C LYS A 290 -33.23 2.25 16.98
N ALA A 291 -32.17 1.44 16.91
CA ALA A 291 -31.21 1.48 15.82
C ALA A 291 -31.87 1.17 14.45
N VAL A 292 -32.71 0.13 14.40
CA VAL A 292 -33.46 -0.27 13.20
C VAL A 292 -34.50 0.79 12.81
N GLU A 293 -35.23 1.35 13.77
CA GLU A 293 -36.21 2.42 13.54
C GLU A 293 -35.57 3.70 12.99
N ASN A 294 -34.42 4.12 13.56
CA ASN A 294 -33.67 5.26 13.07
C ASN A 294 -33.18 5.02 11.63
N TYR A 295 -32.61 3.84 11.35
CA TYR A 295 -32.12 3.52 10.01
C TYR A 295 -33.26 3.49 8.98
N TRP A 296 -34.45 2.98 9.34
CA TRP A 296 -35.63 3.02 8.47
C TRP A 296 -36.09 4.45 8.17
N LYS A 297 -36.01 5.34 9.16
CA LYS A 297 -36.28 6.76 8.96
C LYS A 297 -35.30 7.36 7.96
N ASP A 298 -33.99 7.07 8.10
CA ASP A 298 -32.96 7.53 7.18
C ASP A 298 -33.17 7.01 5.75
N ILE A 299 -33.54 5.73 5.59
CA ILE A 299 -33.92 5.13 4.30
C ILE A 299 -35.08 5.92 3.66
N THR A 300 -36.12 6.21 4.44
CA THR A 300 -37.33 6.89 3.96
C THR A 300 -37.03 8.33 3.54
N GLU A 301 -36.28 9.06 4.37
CA GLU A 301 -35.85 10.44 4.05
C GLU A 301 -34.98 10.48 2.78
N ARG A 302 -34.08 9.51 2.59
CA ARG A 302 -33.29 9.41 1.36
C ARG A 302 -34.16 9.07 0.15
N TYR A 303 -35.11 8.15 0.29
CA TYR A 303 -36.05 7.86 -0.78
C TYR A 303 -36.80 9.12 -1.24
N GLU A 304 -37.34 9.90 -0.31
CA GLU A 304 -38.04 11.16 -0.63
C GLU A 304 -37.11 12.19 -1.32
N GLN A 305 -35.83 12.22 -0.96
CA GLN A 305 -34.84 13.11 -1.59
C GLN A 305 -34.51 12.72 -3.04
N PHE A 306 -34.50 11.43 -3.36
CA PHE A 306 -33.98 10.90 -4.64
C PHE A 306 -35.07 10.38 -5.58
N SER A 307 -36.29 10.11 -5.12
CA SER A 307 -37.36 9.51 -5.94
C SER A 307 -37.78 10.35 -7.16
N GLY A 308 -37.40 11.64 -7.20
CA GLY A 308 -37.69 12.54 -8.32
C GLY A 308 -36.69 12.49 -9.48
N ASP A 309 -35.57 11.79 -9.35
CA ASP A 309 -34.55 11.71 -10.41
C ASP A 309 -34.90 10.63 -11.44
N GLN A 310 -35.30 11.06 -12.65
CA GLN A 310 -35.68 10.14 -13.73
C GLN A 310 -34.48 9.39 -14.34
N GLN A 311 -33.27 9.94 -14.23
CA GLN A 311 -32.05 9.28 -14.72
C GLN A 311 -31.51 8.28 -13.71
N ARG A 312 -31.92 8.41 -12.45
CA ARG A 312 -31.50 7.58 -11.32
C ARG A 312 -32.72 7.16 -10.49
N PRO A 313 -33.61 6.36 -11.08
CA PRO A 313 -34.78 5.90 -10.35
C PRO A 313 -34.35 4.98 -9.21
N ILE A 314 -35.06 5.05 -8.08
CA ILE A 314 -34.79 4.23 -6.90
C ILE A 314 -36.06 3.49 -6.49
N LEU A 315 -35.90 2.28 -5.96
CA LEU A 315 -37.03 1.48 -5.47
C LEU A 315 -37.63 2.07 -4.21
N LYS A 316 -38.93 1.81 -3.98
CA LYS A 316 -39.57 2.19 -2.72
C LYS A 316 -38.86 1.54 -1.53
N PRO A 317 -38.86 2.17 -0.34
CA PRO A 317 -38.21 1.59 0.85
C PRO A 317 -38.63 0.15 1.14
N SER A 318 -39.92 -0.16 0.98
CA SER A 318 -40.45 -1.53 1.18
C SER A 318 -40.04 -2.52 0.09
N GLU A 319 -39.60 -2.06 -1.07
CA GLU A 319 -39.15 -2.89 -2.20
C GLU A 319 -37.63 -3.09 -2.14
N ALA A 320 -36.86 -2.07 -1.74
CA ALA A 320 -35.40 -2.15 -1.58
C ALA A 320 -34.98 -2.84 -0.27
N PHE A 321 -35.73 -2.62 0.81
CA PHE A 321 -35.44 -3.11 2.16
C PHE A 321 -36.64 -3.85 2.74
N HIS A 322 -36.39 -4.68 3.76
CA HIS A 322 -37.44 -5.27 4.57
C HIS A 322 -37.97 -4.24 5.57
N PRO A 323 -39.29 -4.00 5.65
CA PRO A 323 -39.86 -3.12 6.66
C PRO A 323 -39.53 -3.55 8.09
N VAL A 324 -39.36 -2.58 8.98
CA VAL A 324 -39.05 -2.81 10.42
C VAL A 324 -40.02 -3.79 11.05
N GLU A 325 -41.31 -3.67 10.75
CA GLU A 325 -42.36 -4.54 11.28
C GLU A 325 -42.15 -6.01 10.87
N VAL A 326 -41.72 -6.25 9.63
CA VAL A 326 -41.44 -7.59 9.09
C VAL A 326 -40.25 -8.19 9.83
N VAL A 327 -39.15 -7.46 9.94
CA VAL A 327 -37.93 -7.89 10.64
C VAL A 327 -38.23 -8.20 12.11
N LEU A 328 -38.86 -7.26 12.83
CA LEU A 328 -39.21 -7.46 14.24
C LEU A 328 -40.20 -8.61 14.43
N SER A 329 -41.09 -8.87 13.47
CA SER A 329 -42.00 -10.04 13.52
C SER A 329 -41.24 -11.36 13.43
N LYS A 330 -40.24 -11.49 12.54
CA LYS A 330 -39.41 -12.69 12.41
C LYS A 330 -38.60 -12.97 13.67
N THR A 331 -38.10 -11.94 14.36
CA THR A 331 -37.39 -12.14 15.64
C THR A 331 -38.25 -12.79 16.73
N LYS A 332 -39.59 -12.68 16.66
CA LYS A 332 -40.51 -13.28 17.65
C LYS A 332 -40.65 -14.79 17.50
N GLN A 333 -40.18 -15.37 16.39
CA GLN A 333 -40.20 -16.80 16.13
C GLN A 333 -39.11 -17.54 16.91
N TYR A 334 -38.06 -16.84 17.33
CA TYR A 334 -36.90 -17.39 18.02
C TYR A 334 -36.90 -17.05 19.52
N PRO A 335 -36.36 -17.92 20.39
CA PRO A 335 -36.01 -17.56 21.76
C PRO A 335 -35.02 -16.40 21.77
N ARG A 336 -35.28 -15.36 22.55
CA ARG A 336 -34.47 -14.14 22.53
C ARG A 336 -34.17 -13.58 23.92
N ALA A 337 -32.98 -13.05 24.07
CA ALA A 337 -32.53 -12.30 25.23
C ALA A 337 -32.13 -10.87 24.83
N ALA A 338 -32.28 -9.89 25.72
CA ALA A 338 -31.89 -8.51 25.44
C ALA A 338 -31.05 -7.92 26.58
N LEU A 339 -29.93 -7.32 26.20
CA LEU A 339 -29.03 -6.55 27.05
C LEU A 339 -29.04 -5.09 26.58
N LYS A 340 -29.72 -4.20 27.31
CA LYS A 340 -29.89 -2.80 26.88
C LYS A 340 -28.72 -1.89 27.27
N GLU A 341 -28.12 -2.12 28.42
CA GLU A 341 -27.05 -1.28 28.96
C GLU A 341 -25.78 -2.10 29.15
N ILE A 342 -24.69 -1.61 28.55
CA ILE A 342 -23.32 -2.07 28.83
C ILE A 342 -22.67 -0.97 29.65
N ASN A 343 -22.43 -1.23 30.93
CA ASN A 343 -21.71 -0.27 31.75
C ASN A 343 -20.23 -0.28 31.35
N ALA A 344 -19.64 0.91 31.22
CA ALA A 344 -18.18 1.04 31.20
C ALA A 344 -17.58 0.43 32.47
N SER A 345 -16.31 0.05 32.45
CA SER A 345 -15.64 -0.57 33.60
C SER A 345 -15.94 0.20 34.90
N GLU A 346 -16.07 -0.51 36.02
CA GLU A 346 -16.29 0.13 37.30
C GLU A 346 -15.18 1.16 37.57
N PRO A 347 -15.48 2.31 38.22
CA PRO A 347 -14.46 3.29 38.62
C PRO A 347 -13.27 2.68 39.36
N ALA A 348 -13.47 1.54 40.03
CA ALA A 348 -12.45 0.78 40.75
C ALA A 348 -11.29 0.29 39.86
N THR A 349 -11.47 0.01 38.56
CA THR A 349 -10.34 -0.42 37.71
C THR A 349 -9.36 0.70 37.38
N ARG A 350 -9.75 1.97 37.56
CA ARG A 350 -8.86 3.13 37.36
C ARG A 350 -7.79 3.27 38.44
N GLU A 351 -7.89 2.53 39.54
CA GLU A 351 -6.88 2.51 40.62
C GLU A 351 -5.71 1.55 40.33
N ALA A 352 -5.79 0.76 39.25
CA ALA A 352 -4.78 -0.24 38.86
C ALA A 352 -3.68 0.29 37.92
N SER A 353 -3.54 1.61 37.73
CA SER A 353 -2.61 2.17 36.74
C SER A 353 -1.13 1.98 37.12
N ILE A 354 -0.29 1.79 36.11
CA ILE A 354 1.17 1.76 36.20
C ILE A 354 1.67 3.16 35.84
N ASP A 355 2.29 3.83 36.82
CA ASP A 355 2.81 5.17 36.64
C ASP A 355 4.34 5.15 36.71
N ALA A 356 4.97 4.98 35.54
CA ALA A 356 6.43 4.96 35.38
C ALA A 356 7.14 6.23 35.91
N ARG A 357 6.40 7.30 36.26
CA ARG A 357 6.95 8.56 36.78
C ARG A 357 7.21 8.54 38.29
N LYS A 358 6.69 7.55 39.03
CA LYS A 358 6.87 7.43 40.50
C LYS A 358 8.08 6.55 40.82
N GLU A 359 8.73 6.80 41.97
CA GLU A 359 9.86 5.98 42.47
C GLU A 359 9.52 4.49 42.56
N GLU A 360 8.25 4.16 42.83
CA GLU A 360 7.69 2.81 42.68
C GLU A 360 6.57 2.80 41.62
N PRO A 361 6.90 2.48 40.34
CA PRO A 361 5.94 2.52 39.23
C PRO A 361 4.69 1.66 39.40
N LEU A 362 4.83 0.58 40.18
CA LEU A 362 3.81 -0.42 40.41
C LEU A 362 3.07 -0.22 41.74
N ALA A 363 3.31 0.87 42.48
CA ALA A 363 2.73 1.06 43.81
C ALA A 363 1.19 1.02 43.81
N GLN A 364 0.56 1.64 42.82
CA GLN A 364 -0.89 1.64 42.64
C GLN A 364 -1.42 0.25 42.27
N LEU A 365 -0.78 -0.40 41.29
CA LEU A 365 -1.10 -1.77 40.92
C LEU A 365 -0.92 -2.76 42.09
N LYS A 366 0.14 -2.63 42.89
CA LYS A 366 0.37 -3.45 44.10
C LYS A 366 -0.74 -3.26 45.12
N HIS A 367 -1.11 -2.02 45.41
CA HIS A 367 -2.22 -1.72 46.32
C HIS A 367 -3.53 -2.32 45.80
N PHE A 368 -3.80 -2.15 44.51
CA PHE A 368 -4.98 -2.69 43.85
C PHE A 368 -5.02 -4.23 43.90
N ILE A 369 -3.91 -4.91 43.59
CA ILE A 369 -3.78 -6.38 43.65
C ILE A 369 -4.10 -6.93 45.05
N ILE A 370 -3.80 -6.18 46.11
CA ILE A 370 -4.09 -6.57 47.50
C ILE A 370 -5.60 -6.47 47.78
N SER A 371 -6.26 -5.43 47.30
CA SER A 371 -7.68 -5.15 47.56
C SER A 371 -8.66 -5.80 46.58
N ALA A 372 -8.20 -6.18 45.39
CA ALA A 372 -9.06 -6.65 44.30
C ALA A 372 -9.51 -8.12 44.50
N PRO A 373 -10.70 -8.49 43.98
CA PRO A 373 -11.15 -9.88 43.92
C PRO A 373 -10.17 -10.75 43.11
N LYS A 374 -9.74 -11.88 43.69
CA LYS A 374 -8.80 -12.81 43.06
C LYS A 374 -9.50 -14.03 42.46
N PRO A 375 -8.95 -14.71 41.44
CA PRO A 375 -7.68 -14.44 40.77
C PRO A 375 -7.69 -13.17 39.91
N ILE A 376 -6.51 -12.63 39.62
CA ILE A 376 -6.32 -11.44 38.76
C ILE A 376 -5.71 -11.89 37.44
N VAL A 377 -6.30 -11.48 36.32
CA VAL A 377 -5.80 -11.75 34.97
C VAL A 377 -5.42 -10.43 34.33
N ILE A 378 -4.17 -10.31 33.88
CA ILE A 378 -3.68 -9.18 33.10
C ILE A 378 -3.67 -9.60 31.63
N SER A 379 -4.54 -8.98 30.85
CA SER A 379 -4.66 -9.14 29.42
C SER A 379 -3.84 -8.09 28.68
N CYS A 380 -2.91 -8.55 27.86
CA CYS A 380 -2.08 -7.73 26.98
C CYS A 380 -2.48 -7.92 25.51
N ASP A 381 -2.37 -6.89 24.69
CA ASP A 381 -2.84 -6.96 23.28
C ASP A 381 -2.00 -7.90 22.38
N SER A 382 -0.76 -8.22 22.79
CA SER A 382 0.16 -9.06 22.02
C SER A 382 1.10 -9.88 22.90
N GLU A 383 1.71 -10.93 22.31
CA GLU A 383 2.72 -11.74 23.00
C GLU A 383 3.94 -10.93 23.43
N GLY A 384 4.38 -9.97 22.60
CA GLY A 384 5.48 -9.07 22.94
C GLY A 384 5.15 -8.15 24.12
N GLN A 385 3.97 -7.55 24.13
CA GLN A 385 3.50 -6.72 25.24
C GLN A 385 3.37 -7.54 26.54
N ARG A 386 2.89 -8.78 26.43
CA ARG A 386 2.81 -9.73 27.56
C ARG A 386 4.19 -9.98 28.18
N GLU A 387 5.25 -10.13 27.38
CA GLU A 387 6.61 -10.31 27.89
C GLU A 387 7.11 -9.07 28.63
N VAL A 388 6.87 -7.88 28.08
CA VAL A 388 7.24 -6.59 28.71
C VAL A 388 6.55 -6.45 30.07
N VAL A 389 5.24 -6.67 30.12
CA VAL A 389 4.45 -6.56 31.36
C VAL A 389 4.87 -7.64 32.37
N ALA A 390 5.12 -8.87 31.93
CA ALA A 390 5.61 -9.95 32.81
C ALA A 390 6.97 -9.61 33.44
N GLU A 391 7.88 -9.02 32.66
CA GLU A 391 9.17 -8.57 33.18
C GLU A 391 9.01 -7.43 34.19
N GLN A 392 8.13 -6.46 33.92
CA GLN A 392 7.83 -5.37 34.85
C GLN A 392 7.27 -5.89 36.19
N LEU A 393 6.30 -6.81 36.15
CA LEU A 393 5.73 -7.44 37.34
C LEU A 393 6.81 -8.17 38.15
N ARG A 394 7.69 -8.93 37.48
CA ARG A 394 8.81 -9.65 38.12
C ARG A 394 9.79 -8.70 38.80
N ARG A 395 10.19 -7.60 38.13
CA ARG A 395 11.03 -6.54 38.72
C ARG A 395 10.34 -5.86 39.91
N GLY A 396 9.02 -5.75 39.86
CA GLY A 396 8.18 -5.24 40.93
C GLY A 396 8.01 -6.17 42.14
N GLY A 397 8.48 -7.42 42.08
CA GLY A 397 8.26 -8.43 43.11
C GLY A 397 6.85 -9.05 43.10
N ILE A 398 6.10 -8.93 42.01
CA ILE A 398 4.81 -9.60 41.81
C ILE A 398 5.07 -10.88 41.01
N SER A 399 4.73 -12.03 41.59
CA SER A 399 4.78 -13.32 40.88
C SER A 399 3.55 -13.45 39.98
N SER A 400 3.75 -13.59 38.67
CA SER A 400 2.69 -13.88 37.71
C SER A 400 2.95 -15.18 36.95
N ASN A 401 1.87 -15.91 36.67
CA ASN A 401 1.89 -17.11 35.85
C ASN A 401 1.36 -16.78 34.45
N THR A 402 2.00 -17.31 33.41
CA THR A 402 1.58 -17.08 32.03
C THR A 402 0.50 -18.08 31.63
N LEU A 403 -0.59 -17.58 31.07
CA LEU A 403 -1.65 -18.41 30.48
C LEU A 403 -1.68 -18.24 28.96
N SER A 404 -2.00 -19.35 28.29
CA SER A 404 -2.40 -19.38 26.88
C SER A 404 -3.85 -18.98 26.72
N HIS A 405 -4.72 -19.44 27.63
CA HIS A 405 -6.16 -19.34 27.48
C HIS A 405 -6.86 -18.88 28.77
N LEU A 406 -8.02 -18.23 28.62
CA LEU A 406 -8.77 -17.71 29.76
C LEU A 406 -9.40 -18.83 30.60
N HIS A 407 -9.68 -20.00 30.01
CA HIS A 407 -10.19 -21.17 30.72
C HIS A 407 -9.15 -21.85 31.62
N ASP A 408 -7.87 -21.56 31.42
CA ASP A 408 -6.77 -22.10 32.23
C ASP A 408 -6.66 -21.41 33.60
N VAL A 409 -7.52 -20.42 33.89
CA VAL A 409 -7.52 -19.67 35.15
C VAL A 409 -8.04 -20.54 36.30
N GLU A 410 -7.22 -20.78 37.31
CA GLU A 410 -7.62 -21.48 38.53
C GLU A 410 -8.36 -20.53 39.50
N TYR A 411 -9.69 -20.67 39.58
CA TYR A 411 -10.55 -19.89 40.49
C TYR A 411 -10.34 -20.25 41.96
N GLY A 412 -10.50 -19.26 42.85
CA GLY A 412 -10.31 -19.44 44.29
C GLY A 412 -8.83 -19.48 44.73
N THR A 413 -7.90 -19.23 43.80
CA THR A 413 -6.48 -19.03 44.08
C THR A 413 -6.15 -17.55 44.24
N ASP A 414 -5.09 -17.28 44.99
CA ASP A 414 -4.55 -15.93 45.18
C ASP A 414 -3.59 -15.50 44.05
N SER A 415 -3.63 -16.21 42.91
CA SER A 415 -2.69 -16.08 41.80
C SER A 415 -2.95 -14.86 40.91
N VAL A 416 -1.86 -14.32 40.37
CA VAL A 416 -1.88 -13.32 39.29
C VAL A 416 -1.48 -14.01 38.00
N TYR A 417 -2.30 -13.87 36.97
CA TYR A 417 -2.08 -14.44 35.65
C TYR A 417 -1.81 -13.34 34.62
N ILE A 418 -1.06 -13.68 33.58
CA ILE A 418 -0.80 -12.79 32.45
C ILE A 418 -0.99 -13.53 31.13
N MET A 419 -1.64 -12.89 30.15
CA MET A 419 -1.93 -13.50 28.86
C MET A 419 -1.99 -12.47 27.73
N ALA A 420 -1.94 -12.95 26.48
CA ALA A 420 -2.18 -12.13 25.30
C ALA A 420 -3.64 -12.32 24.81
N SER A 421 -4.44 -11.25 24.74
CA SER A 421 -5.82 -11.30 24.27
C SER A 421 -6.29 -9.98 23.62
N PRO A 422 -7.31 -10.00 22.75
CA PRO A 422 -7.90 -8.81 22.14
C PRO A 422 -8.98 -8.12 23.01
N LEU A 423 -9.09 -8.44 24.31
CA LEU A 423 -10.10 -7.85 25.19
C LEU A 423 -9.78 -6.36 25.45
N GLU A 424 -10.70 -5.47 25.06
CA GLU A 424 -10.47 -4.02 25.14
C GLU A 424 -10.85 -3.40 26.49
N VAL A 425 -11.79 -4.01 27.21
CA VAL A 425 -12.39 -3.46 28.43
C VAL A 425 -12.22 -4.44 29.59
N GLY A 426 -11.67 -3.99 30.72
CA GLY A 426 -11.50 -4.82 31.91
C GLY A 426 -12.82 -5.17 32.61
N LEU A 427 -12.69 -5.96 33.67
CA LEU A 427 -13.79 -6.49 34.46
C LEU A 427 -13.37 -6.66 35.92
N VAL A 428 -14.20 -6.22 36.87
CA VAL A 428 -14.10 -6.61 38.27
C VAL A 428 -15.38 -7.33 38.63
N SER A 429 -15.27 -8.60 39.04
CA SER A 429 -16.40 -9.44 39.40
C SER A 429 -16.17 -10.08 40.76
N GLN A 430 -17.21 -10.07 41.60
CA GLN A 430 -17.24 -10.74 42.90
C GLN A 430 -17.78 -12.18 42.79
N GLN A 431 -18.63 -12.46 41.80
CA GLN A 431 -19.25 -13.77 41.58
C GLN A 431 -19.38 -14.09 40.08
N PRO A 432 -18.53 -14.96 39.52
CA PRO A 432 -17.33 -15.54 40.14
C PRO A 432 -16.31 -14.45 40.51
N SER A 433 -15.51 -14.68 41.56
CA SER A 433 -14.43 -13.77 41.94
C SER A 433 -13.37 -13.78 40.83
N LEU A 434 -13.23 -12.67 40.10
CA LEU A 434 -12.29 -12.50 38.99
C LEU A 434 -12.07 -11.02 38.75
N THR A 435 -10.81 -10.62 38.64
CA THR A 435 -10.44 -9.30 38.14
C THR A 435 -9.66 -9.45 36.84
N LEU A 436 -10.13 -8.82 35.76
CA LEU A 436 -9.47 -8.76 34.46
C LEU A 436 -9.04 -7.32 34.20
N LEU A 437 -7.73 -7.13 34.06
CA LEU A 437 -7.13 -5.84 33.72
C LEU A 437 -6.63 -5.87 32.29
N THR A 438 -6.95 -4.83 31.50
CA THR A 438 -6.43 -4.67 30.14
C THR A 438 -5.34 -3.61 30.09
N ASP A 439 -4.60 -3.55 28.98
CA ASP A 439 -3.59 -2.49 28.75
C ASP A 439 -4.18 -1.07 28.91
N ALA A 440 -5.46 -0.88 28.56
CA ALA A 440 -6.16 0.39 28.72
C ALA A 440 -6.32 0.82 30.20
N GLU A 441 -6.37 -0.13 31.13
CA GLU A 441 -6.49 0.13 32.57
C GLU A 441 -5.12 0.28 33.24
N LEU A 442 -4.12 -0.47 32.77
CA LEU A 442 -2.75 -0.38 33.26
C LEU A 442 -2.02 0.87 32.79
N TYR A 443 -2.14 1.22 31.49
CA TYR A 443 -1.34 2.28 30.86
C TYR A 443 -2.17 3.48 30.37
N GLY A 444 -3.49 3.41 30.51
CA GLY A 444 -4.43 4.35 29.89
C GLY A 444 -4.76 3.94 28.44
N ARG A 445 -5.87 4.48 27.88
CA ARG A 445 -6.34 4.15 26.52
C ARG A 445 -5.25 4.43 25.47
N GLN A 446 -4.54 3.39 25.06
CA GLN A 446 -3.75 3.36 23.84
C GLN A 446 -4.55 2.60 22.78
N VAL A 447 -4.83 3.23 21.65
CA VAL A 447 -5.49 2.59 20.51
C VAL A 447 -4.41 2.02 19.62
N ARG A 448 -4.27 0.68 19.54
CA ARG A 448 -3.34 0.04 18.60
C ARG A 448 -3.91 -1.20 17.92
N GLN A 449 -3.49 -1.35 16.66
CA GLN A 449 -4.05 -2.23 15.65
C GLN A 449 -3.45 -3.65 15.72
N SER A 450 -4.30 -4.66 15.75
CA SER A 450 -3.93 -6.09 15.69
C SER A 450 -3.39 -6.49 14.30
N ARG A 451 -2.33 -7.31 14.25
CA ARG A 451 -1.72 -7.86 13.02
C ARG A 451 -2.19 -9.28 12.71
N ARG A 452 -2.31 -9.58 11.40
CA ARG A 452 -2.06 -10.92 10.83
C ARG A 452 -0.77 -10.81 10.01
N ARG A 453 0.19 -11.72 10.24
CA ARG A 453 1.47 -11.79 9.52
C ARG A 453 1.22 -12.23 8.06
N ASN A 454 1.60 -11.40 7.11
CA ASN A 454 2.09 -11.85 5.80
C ASN A 454 3.44 -11.14 5.59
N SER A 455 4.49 -11.95 5.43
CA SER A 455 5.84 -11.52 5.10
C SER A 455 6.05 -11.68 3.60
N GLN A 456 6.46 -10.63 2.90
CA GLN A 456 7.74 -10.56 2.17
C GLN A 456 7.78 -9.31 1.27
N SER A 457 9.02 -8.87 1.06
CA SER A 457 9.46 -7.65 0.42
C SER A 457 9.08 -7.56 -1.06
N THR A 458 8.52 -6.43 -1.47
CA THR A 458 8.58 -5.98 -2.86
C THR A 458 10.03 -5.62 -3.17
N ASP A 459 10.66 -6.38 -4.07
CA ASP A 459 12.03 -6.13 -4.50
C ASP A 459 12.15 -4.77 -5.20
N ASP A 460 13.34 -4.16 -5.06
CA ASP A 460 13.77 -2.82 -5.49
C ASP A 460 13.68 -2.53 -7.01
N SER A 461 12.92 -3.34 -7.76
CA SER A 461 12.68 -3.26 -9.21
C SER A 461 11.68 -2.17 -9.65
N LEU A 462 11.20 -1.32 -8.72
CA LEU A 462 10.30 -0.19 -9.03
C LEU A 462 10.91 0.81 -10.04
N ILE A 463 12.24 0.81 -10.20
CA ILE A 463 12.97 1.62 -11.18
C ILE A 463 12.74 1.14 -12.63
N ILE A 464 12.31 -0.11 -12.84
CA ILE A 464 12.17 -0.72 -14.18
C ILE A 464 10.77 -0.48 -14.80
N ARG A 465 9.82 0.14 -14.06
CA ARG A 465 8.43 0.35 -14.51
C ARG A 465 8.21 1.47 -15.54
N ASP A 466 9.25 2.17 -15.99
CA ASP A 466 9.09 3.31 -16.93
C ASP A 466 8.48 2.95 -18.30
N LEU A 467 8.56 1.67 -18.73
CA LEU A 467 8.01 1.23 -20.03
C LEU A 467 6.70 0.43 -19.93
N SER A 468 6.25 0.02 -18.74
CA SER A 468 4.99 -0.73 -18.59
C SER A 468 3.74 0.13 -18.86
N GLN A 469 3.93 1.44 -19.13
CA GLN A 469 2.90 2.45 -19.36
C GLN A 469 3.04 3.13 -20.73
N LEU A 470 3.80 2.56 -21.67
CA LEU A 470 3.94 3.12 -23.02
C LEU A 470 2.62 2.97 -23.80
N ASN A 471 2.01 4.09 -24.16
CA ASN A 471 0.86 4.10 -25.05
C ASN A 471 1.30 4.34 -26.50
N LEU A 472 0.44 3.95 -27.45
CA LEU A 472 0.61 4.29 -28.86
C LEU A 472 0.81 5.80 -29.02
N SER A 473 1.81 6.18 -29.82
CA SER A 473 2.28 7.54 -30.07
C SER A 473 3.00 8.24 -28.92
N ASP A 474 3.35 7.54 -27.83
CA ASP A 474 4.22 8.15 -26.81
C ASP A 474 5.62 8.46 -27.38
N PRO A 475 6.25 9.56 -26.95
CA PRO A 475 7.59 9.92 -27.38
C PRO A 475 8.65 9.01 -26.74
N VAL A 476 9.58 8.53 -27.55
CA VAL A 476 10.61 7.56 -27.16
C VAL A 476 11.98 8.01 -27.65
N VAL A 477 13.01 7.85 -26.81
CA VAL A 477 14.41 8.14 -27.12
C VAL A 477 15.14 6.87 -27.50
N HIS A 478 15.70 6.82 -28.71
CA HIS A 478 16.69 5.81 -29.10
C HIS A 478 18.10 6.40 -28.97
N ILE A 479 19.02 5.69 -28.31
CA ILE A 479 20.37 6.19 -27.99
C ILE A 479 21.14 6.68 -29.23
N GLU A 480 20.95 6.03 -30.39
CA GLU A 480 21.64 6.36 -31.65
C GLU A 480 20.87 7.27 -32.60
N HIS A 481 19.53 7.23 -32.56
CA HIS A 481 18.69 7.84 -33.59
C HIS A 481 17.87 9.03 -33.07
N GLY A 482 17.85 9.22 -31.75
CA GLY A 482 17.16 10.30 -31.09
C GLY A 482 15.68 10.03 -30.86
N ILE A 483 14.94 11.11 -30.70
CA ILE A 483 13.55 11.09 -30.27
C ILE A 483 12.61 10.78 -31.45
N GLY A 484 11.82 9.72 -31.29
CA GLY A 484 10.75 9.27 -32.18
C GLY A 484 9.41 9.05 -31.44
N ARG A 485 8.46 8.39 -32.09
CA ARG A 485 7.13 8.06 -31.57
C ARG A 485 6.91 6.54 -31.61
N TYR A 486 6.46 5.96 -30.51
CA TYR A 486 6.17 4.52 -30.43
C TYR A 486 4.90 4.15 -31.18
N LEU A 487 4.96 3.14 -32.06
CA LEU A 487 3.81 2.68 -32.86
C LEU A 487 3.37 1.24 -32.53
N GLY A 488 3.89 0.63 -31.46
CA GLY A 488 3.55 -0.75 -31.08
C GLY A 488 4.61 -1.78 -31.45
N LEU A 489 4.28 -3.04 -31.17
CA LEU A 489 5.01 -4.20 -31.67
C LEU A 489 4.45 -4.60 -33.04
N GLU A 490 5.34 -4.91 -33.98
CA GLU A 490 5.00 -5.41 -35.32
C GLU A 490 5.79 -6.70 -35.58
N THR A 491 5.09 -7.76 -35.98
CA THR A 491 5.71 -9.02 -36.35
C THR A 491 6.04 -9.01 -37.84
N LEU A 492 7.30 -9.24 -38.18
CA LEU A 492 7.78 -9.36 -39.55
C LEU A 492 8.29 -10.78 -39.79
N GLU A 493 8.00 -11.34 -40.97
CA GLU A 493 8.56 -12.63 -41.40
C GLU A 493 9.88 -12.39 -42.13
N ILE A 494 10.97 -12.92 -41.57
CA ILE A 494 12.32 -12.89 -42.15
C ILE A 494 12.78 -14.34 -42.26
N ASP A 495 13.25 -14.76 -43.43
CA ASP A 495 13.72 -16.14 -43.67
C ASP A 495 12.74 -17.25 -43.23
N ASN A 496 11.44 -17.00 -43.41
CA ASN A 496 10.33 -17.90 -43.03
C ASN A 496 10.14 -18.08 -41.51
N GLU A 497 10.79 -17.26 -40.69
CA GLU A 497 10.62 -17.20 -39.24
C GLU A 497 9.98 -15.87 -38.84
N LYS A 498 9.11 -15.91 -37.82
CA LYS A 498 8.47 -14.71 -37.27
C LYS A 498 9.42 -14.03 -36.29
N HIS A 499 9.66 -12.76 -36.52
CA HIS A 499 10.43 -11.90 -35.62
C HIS A 499 9.56 -10.72 -35.17
N GLU A 500 9.65 -10.37 -33.90
CA GLU A 500 8.91 -9.25 -33.33
C GLU A 500 9.83 -8.01 -33.24
N PHE A 501 9.33 -6.87 -33.70
CA PHE A 501 10.03 -5.60 -33.71
C PHE A 501 9.22 -4.52 -33.03
N VAL A 502 9.91 -3.60 -32.36
CA VAL A 502 9.35 -2.33 -31.90
C VAL A 502 9.37 -1.35 -33.07
N LYS A 503 8.20 -0.84 -33.46
CA LYS A 503 8.10 0.18 -34.52
C LYS A 503 8.16 1.58 -33.92
N LEU A 504 9.10 2.39 -34.43
CA LEU A 504 9.24 3.80 -34.08
C LEU A 504 9.06 4.70 -35.32
N GLU A 505 8.32 5.80 -35.19
CA GLU A 505 8.20 6.84 -36.21
C GLU A 505 9.09 8.05 -35.91
N TYR A 506 9.77 8.54 -36.95
CA TYR A 506 10.67 9.69 -36.94
C TYR A 506 10.19 10.77 -37.93
N ALA A 507 10.83 11.93 -37.91
CA ALA A 507 10.48 13.05 -38.77
C ALA A 507 10.41 12.65 -40.26
N GLY A 508 9.40 13.17 -40.97
CA GLY A 508 9.14 12.83 -42.37
C GLY A 508 8.48 11.46 -42.57
N SER A 509 7.76 10.95 -41.56
CA SER A 509 7.08 9.64 -41.58
C SER A 509 8.01 8.48 -41.93
N SER A 510 9.23 8.56 -41.43
CA SER A 510 10.22 7.49 -41.56
C SER A 510 10.08 6.52 -40.39
N HIS A 511 10.18 5.21 -40.66
CA HIS A 511 10.02 4.18 -39.64
C HIS A 511 11.35 3.48 -39.35
N LEU A 512 11.58 3.21 -38.06
CA LEU A 512 12.66 2.37 -37.56
C LEU A 512 12.03 1.13 -36.91
N PHE A 513 12.51 -0.05 -37.30
CA PHE A 513 12.11 -1.32 -36.71
C PHE A 513 13.26 -1.81 -35.83
N LEU A 514 13.06 -1.82 -34.51
CA LEU A 514 14.06 -2.25 -33.56
C LEU A 514 13.78 -3.69 -33.10
N PRO A 515 14.75 -4.62 -33.17
CA PRO A 515 14.58 -5.96 -32.63
C PRO A 515 14.27 -5.92 -31.12
N VAL A 516 13.41 -6.83 -30.64
CA VAL A 516 13.09 -6.94 -29.20
C VAL A 516 14.32 -7.24 -28.33
N SER A 517 15.34 -7.91 -28.87
CA SER A 517 16.62 -8.15 -28.19
C SER A 517 17.41 -6.86 -27.89
N SER A 518 17.09 -5.77 -28.58
CA SER A 518 17.76 -4.47 -28.47
C SER A 518 16.93 -3.42 -27.72
N LEU A 519 15.89 -3.84 -26.99
CA LEU A 519 14.98 -2.97 -26.24
C LEU A 519 15.68 -2.09 -25.19
N HIS A 520 16.86 -2.49 -24.70
CA HIS A 520 17.68 -1.70 -23.79
C HIS A 520 18.19 -0.39 -24.42
N LEU A 521 18.20 -0.26 -25.75
CA LEU A 521 18.57 0.98 -26.47
C LEU A 521 17.47 2.05 -26.46
N ILE A 522 16.29 1.69 -25.96
CA ILE A 522 15.10 2.53 -25.93
C ILE A 522 14.83 3.00 -24.49
N SER A 523 14.55 4.30 -24.35
CA SER A 523 14.04 4.91 -23.13
C SER A 523 12.84 5.80 -23.41
N ARG A 524 11.91 5.93 -22.46
CA ARG A 524 10.79 6.87 -22.58
C ARG A 524 11.31 8.31 -22.59
N TYR A 525 10.75 9.17 -23.44
CA TYR A 525 11.05 10.60 -23.40
C TYR A 525 10.22 11.29 -22.31
N SER A 526 10.92 11.85 -21.33
CA SER A 526 10.33 12.63 -20.24
C SER A 526 10.71 14.10 -20.38
N GLY A 527 9.79 14.90 -20.95
CA GLY A 527 9.94 16.34 -21.15
C GLY A 527 8.64 17.10 -20.88
N PRO A 528 8.67 18.44 -20.79
CA PRO A 528 7.55 19.27 -20.32
C PRO A 528 6.28 19.21 -21.19
N ASP A 529 6.40 18.78 -22.45
CA ASP A 529 5.24 18.51 -23.29
C ASP A 529 5.47 17.31 -24.22
N LYS A 530 4.66 16.26 -24.05
CA LYS A 530 4.71 15.04 -24.88
C LYS A 530 4.29 15.31 -26.33
N ASP A 531 3.26 16.14 -26.51
CA ASP A 531 2.67 16.44 -27.82
C ASP A 531 3.66 17.19 -28.73
N HIS A 532 4.47 18.08 -28.15
CA HIS A 532 5.48 18.88 -28.85
C HIS A 532 6.91 18.34 -28.68
N ALA A 533 7.08 17.09 -28.25
CA ALA A 533 8.41 16.49 -28.16
C ALA A 533 9.08 16.47 -29.55
N PRO A 534 10.35 16.91 -29.68
CA PRO A 534 11.01 17.06 -30.97
C PRO A 534 11.14 15.71 -31.68
N LEU A 535 10.78 15.64 -32.96
CA LEU A 535 11.05 14.48 -33.80
C LEU A 535 12.37 14.67 -34.54
N HIS A 536 13.30 13.74 -34.32
CA HIS A 536 14.56 13.72 -35.04
C HIS A 536 14.39 13.08 -36.42
N LYS A 537 15.32 13.38 -37.35
CA LYS A 537 15.37 12.76 -38.67
C LYS A 537 16.44 11.67 -38.68
N LEU A 538 16.08 10.48 -39.15
CA LEU A 538 17.02 9.36 -39.30
C LEU A 538 18.20 9.77 -40.20
N GLY A 539 19.42 9.47 -39.74
CA GLY A 539 20.67 9.76 -40.46
C GLY A 539 21.14 11.22 -40.42
N SER A 540 20.54 12.08 -39.59
CA SER A 540 21.00 13.47 -39.41
C SER A 540 21.92 13.65 -38.20
N ASP A 541 22.94 14.50 -38.32
CA ASP A 541 23.88 14.81 -37.22
C ASP A 541 23.31 15.73 -36.13
N THR A 542 22.05 16.14 -36.23
CA THR A 542 21.40 16.99 -35.22
C THR A 542 21.34 16.29 -33.87
N TRP A 543 21.04 14.99 -33.87
CA TRP A 543 21.04 14.16 -32.66
C TRP A 543 22.43 14.02 -32.06
N ASN A 544 23.44 13.68 -32.87
CA ASN A 544 24.83 13.56 -32.41
C ASN A 544 25.34 14.87 -31.78
N THR A 545 24.96 16.01 -32.37
CA THR A 545 25.31 17.33 -31.83
C THR A 545 24.60 17.63 -30.50
N ALA A 546 23.31 17.28 -30.39
CA ALA A 546 22.54 17.42 -29.16
C ALA A 546 23.10 16.53 -28.04
N LYS A 547 23.38 15.26 -28.35
CA LYS A 547 24.02 14.29 -27.45
C LYS A 547 25.36 14.79 -26.94
N ARG A 548 26.23 15.31 -27.82
CA ARG A 548 27.55 15.84 -27.42
C ARG A 548 27.43 17.05 -26.49
N LYS A 549 26.54 18.01 -26.80
CA LYS A 549 26.29 19.17 -25.93
C LYS A 549 25.71 18.76 -24.57
N ALA A 550 24.83 17.77 -24.55
CA ALA A 550 24.29 17.23 -23.30
C ALA A 550 25.38 16.56 -22.47
N ALA A 551 26.26 15.76 -23.08
CA ALA A 551 27.40 15.11 -22.42
C ALA A 551 28.41 16.11 -21.85
N GLU A 552 28.78 17.15 -22.60
CA GLU A 552 29.65 18.25 -22.11
C GLU A 552 29.04 18.92 -20.86
N LYS A 553 27.73 19.18 -20.88
CA LYS A 553 27.03 19.80 -19.76
C LYS A 553 26.86 18.87 -18.56
N ALA A 554 26.60 17.59 -18.81
CA ALA A 554 26.56 16.56 -17.77
C ALA A 554 27.94 16.43 -17.09
N TYR A 555 29.02 16.51 -17.85
CA TYR A 555 30.39 16.53 -17.32
C TYR A 555 30.68 17.76 -16.45
N ASP A 556 30.33 18.97 -16.91
CA ASP A 556 30.47 20.20 -16.11
C ASP A 556 29.74 20.04 -14.76
N ALA A 557 28.52 19.52 -14.80
CA ALA A 557 27.72 19.26 -13.61
C ALA A 557 28.37 18.20 -12.72
N ALA A 558 28.80 17.05 -13.28
CA ALA A 558 29.48 15.98 -12.56
C ALA A 558 30.78 16.45 -11.88
N ALA A 559 31.55 17.34 -12.52
CA ALA A 559 32.76 17.91 -11.95
C ALA A 559 32.49 18.85 -10.77
N GLU A 560 31.47 19.72 -10.88
CA GLU A 560 31.03 20.58 -9.76
C GLU A 560 30.57 19.73 -8.57
N LEU A 561 29.78 18.71 -8.87
CA LEU A 561 29.22 17.73 -7.96
C LEU A 561 30.31 16.91 -7.24
N LEU A 562 31.29 16.38 -7.97
CA LEU A 562 32.42 15.64 -7.40
C LEU A 562 33.37 16.52 -6.60
N ASN A 563 33.55 17.79 -6.95
CA ASN A 563 34.37 18.71 -6.16
C ASN A 563 33.73 18.97 -4.78
N ILE A 564 32.39 19.04 -4.70
CA ILE A 564 31.67 19.10 -3.43
C ILE A 564 31.91 17.81 -2.61
N TYR A 565 31.91 16.64 -3.26
CA TYR A 565 32.14 15.34 -2.60
C TYR A 565 33.60 15.12 -2.18
N ALA A 566 34.58 15.45 -3.01
CA ALA A 566 36.00 15.34 -2.69
C ALA A 566 36.37 16.20 -1.47
N ARG A 567 35.75 17.38 -1.32
CA ARG A 567 35.87 18.20 -0.10
C ARG A 567 35.27 17.54 1.14
N ARG A 568 34.30 16.64 0.97
CA ARG A 568 33.67 15.84 2.03
C ARG A 568 34.56 14.65 2.40
N GLU A 569 35.05 13.86 1.45
CA GLU A 569 35.96 12.74 1.73
C GLU A 569 37.30 13.18 2.32
N ALA A 570 37.80 14.36 1.92
CA ALA A 570 39.02 14.93 2.49
C ALA A 570 38.87 15.30 3.98
N LYS A 571 37.64 15.38 4.51
CA LYS A 571 37.36 15.64 5.92
C LYS A 571 36.93 14.36 6.63
N ARG A 572 37.70 13.95 7.64
CA ARG A 572 37.33 12.86 8.55
C ARG A 572 36.11 13.30 9.38
N GLY A 573 35.05 12.50 9.36
CA GLY A 573 33.86 12.67 10.19
C GLY A 573 34.04 12.10 11.60
N HIS A 574 32.95 12.09 12.36
CA HIS A 574 32.91 11.45 13.68
C HIS A 574 32.37 10.03 13.55
N LYS A 575 33.20 9.02 13.83
CA LYS A 575 32.78 7.62 13.83
C LYS A 575 32.07 7.26 15.12
N PHE A 576 30.77 6.94 15.02
CA PHE A 576 30.01 6.48 16.18
C PHE A 576 30.37 5.04 16.56
N PRO A 577 30.43 4.69 17.87
CA PRO A 577 30.58 3.31 18.30
C PRO A 577 29.32 2.52 17.96
N HIS A 578 29.47 1.27 17.53
CA HIS A 578 28.31 0.43 17.24
C HIS A 578 27.58 0.05 18.55
N PRO A 579 26.29 0.40 18.72
CA PRO A 579 25.60 0.24 20.01
C PRO A 579 25.24 -1.21 20.35
N GLY A 580 25.32 -2.14 19.39
CA GLY A 580 25.17 -3.59 19.61
C GLY A 580 23.92 -3.96 20.43
N LYS A 581 24.13 -4.45 21.66
CA LYS A 581 23.04 -4.87 22.57
C LYS A 581 22.15 -3.72 23.04
N ALA A 582 22.69 -2.50 23.20
CA ALA A 582 21.91 -1.36 23.65
C ALA A 582 20.89 -0.93 22.59
N LEU A 583 21.28 -0.96 21.30
CA LEU A 583 20.36 -0.73 20.19
C LEU A 583 19.31 -1.83 20.11
N ALA A 584 19.68 -3.10 20.31
CA ALA A 584 18.72 -4.20 20.33
C ALA A 584 17.66 -4.03 21.43
N GLN A 585 18.06 -3.58 22.63
CA GLN A 585 17.14 -3.28 23.73
C GLN A 585 16.22 -2.09 23.38
N PHE A 586 16.78 -1.00 22.86
CA PHE A 586 15.99 0.14 22.40
C PHE A 586 15.00 -0.29 21.31
N SER A 587 15.43 -1.10 20.34
CA SER A 587 14.57 -1.64 19.28
C SER A 587 13.45 -2.53 19.82
N ALA A 588 13.69 -3.34 20.85
CA ALA A 588 12.69 -4.21 21.46
C ALA A 588 11.56 -3.43 22.19
N GLU A 589 11.83 -2.20 22.65
CA GLU A 589 10.81 -1.31 23.21
C GLU A 589 9.88 -0.72 22.14
N PHE A 590 10.21 -0.87 20.85
CA PHE A 590 9.34 -0.44 19.77
C PHE A 590 8.17 -1.43 19.63
N PRO A 591 6.92 -0.97 19.79
CA PRO A 591 5.75 -1.85 19.90
C PRO A 591 5.25 -2.38 18.54
N TYR A 592 5.99 -2.12 17.46
CA TYR A 592 5.64 -2.55 16.11
C TYR A 592 6.83 -3.28 15.48
N GLU A 593 6.60 -4.32 14.69
CA GLU A 593 7.68 -4.96 13.92
C GLU A 593 7.99 -4.12 12.68
N GLU A 594 9.26 -3.95 12.37
CA GLU A 594 9.72 -3.20 11.19
C GLU A 594 9.34 -3.90 9.87
N THR A 595 9.05 -3.11 8.83
CA THR A 595 8.96 -3.65 7.46
C THR A 595 10.36 -3.96 6.90
N PRO A 596 10.50 -4.81 5.86
CA PRO A 596 11.79 -5.07 5.23
C PRO A 596 12.50 -3.78 4.79
N ASP A 597 11.78 -2.83 4.20
CA ASP A 597 12.35 -1.54 3.78
C ASP A 597 12.76 -0.66 4.96
N GLN A 598 11.98 -0.67 6.05
CA GLN A 598 12.36 0.03 7.28
C GLN A 598 13.65 -0.56 7.86
N SER A 599 13.76 -1.90 7.92
CA SER A 599 14.95 -2.57 8.41
C SER A 599 16.17 -2.27 7.52
N LYS A 600 16.02 -2.32 6.19
CA LYS A 600 17.06 -1.91 5.22
C LYS A 600 17.49 -0.45 5.47
N ALA A 601 16.55 0.48 5.63
CA ALA A 601 16.84 1.90 5.89
C ALA A 601 17.56 2.11 7.23
N ILE A 602 17.11 1.45 8.30
CA ILE A 602 17.74 1.53 9.64
C ILE A 602 19.17 0.99 9.58
N ASN A 603 19.36 -0.19 8.99
CA ASN A 603 20.68 -0.81 8.86
C ASN A 603 21.64 0.07 8.05
N ALA A 604 21.15 0.69 6.97
CA ALA A 604 21.96 1.61 6.16
C ALA A 604 22.37 2.88 6.93
N VAL A 605 21.44 3.50 7.69
CA VAL A 605 21.73 4.66 8.54
C VAL A 605 22.77 4.31 9.62
N VAL A 606 22.59 3.18 10.31
CA VAL A 606 23.53 2.73 11.36
C VAL A 606 24.90 2.40 10.76
N ALA A 607 24.95 1.77 9.59
CA ALA A 607 26.19 1.50 8.88
C ALA A 607 26.92 2.79 8.50
N ASP A 608 26.22 3.82 8.04
CA ASP A 608 26.84 5.10 7.69
C ASP A 608 27.36 5.86 8.91
N MET A 609 26.59 5.93 9.99
CA MET A 609 27.03 6.58 11.23
C MET A 609 28.26 5.89 11.87
N THR A 610 28.49 4.61 11.58
CA THR A 610 29.63 3.85 12.11
C THR A 610 30.86 3.88 11.19
N ARG A 611 30.80 4.60 10.06
CA ARG A 611 31.94 4.85 9.16
C ARG A 611 32.76 6.08 9.59
N ASP A 612 33.95 6.22 9.01
CA ASP A 612 34.84 7.37 9.27
C ASP A 612 34.45 8.64 8.47
N GLN A 613 33.48 8.53 7.56
CA GLN A 613 32.98 9.62 6.72
C GLN A 613 31.67 10.17 7.29
N PRO A 614 31.41 11.50 7.24
CA PRO A 614 30.14 12.05 7.72
C PRO A 614 28.96 11.56 6.88
N MET A 615 27.86 11.14 7.51
CA MET A 615 26.63 10.70 6.83
C MET A 615 25.86 11.88 6.18
N ASP A 616 25.26 11.68 5.00
CA ASP A 616 24.25 12.57 4.39
C ASP A 616 23.24 11.70 3.65
N ARG A 617 22.29 11.17 4.40
CA ARG A 617 21.30 10.20 3.91
C ARG A 617 19.91 10.84 3.82
N LEU A 618 19.20 10.53 2.74
CA LEU A 618 17.79 10.84 2.55
C LEU A 618 16.95 9.58 2.76
N VAL A 619 15.99 9.64 3.67
CA VAL A 619 14.98 8.60 3.86
C VAL A 619 13.67 9.09 3.27
N CYS A 620 13.25 8.43 2.19
CA CYS A 620 12.00 8.70 1.49
C CYS A 620 10.99 7.60 1.83
N GLY A 621 9.74 7.97 1.98
CA GLY A 621 8.65 7.00 2.10
C GLY A 621 7.35 7.71 2.38
N ASP A 622 6.21 7.09 2.13
CA ASP A 622 4.93 7.77 2.31
C ASP A 622 4.67 8.17 3.78
N VAL A 623 3.69 9.06 3.98
CA VAL A 623 3.25 9.45 5.32
C VAL A 623 2.75 8.19 6.06
N GLY A 624 3.27 7.94 7.26
CA GLY A 624 2.89 6.79 8.09
C GLY A 624 3.76 5.53 7.87
N PHE A 625 4.74 5.55 6.98
CA PHE A 625 5.62 4.39 6.73
C PHE A 625 6.79 4.30 7.72
N GLY A 626 6.68 4.88 8.92
CA GLY A 626 7.67 4.70 9.99
C GLY A 626 9.00 5.44 9.85
N LYS A 627 9.09 6.50 9.01
CA LYS A 627 10.30 7.35 8.89
C LYS A 627 10.83 7.85 10.24
N THR A 628 9.92 8.22 11.15
CA THR A 628 10.26 8.72 12.49
C THR A 628 11.02 7.68 13.32
N GLU A 629 10.73 6.39 13.18
CA GLU A 629 11.45 5.34 13.91
C GLU A 629 12.91 5.23 13.41
N VAL A 630 13.14 5.40 12.10
CA VAL A 630 14.49 5.47 11.54
C VAL A 630 15.28 6.62 12.16
N ALA A 631 14.66 7.79 12.29
CA ALA A 631 15.27 8.95 12.94
C ALA A 631 15.51 8.76 14.45
N MET A 632 14.58 8.12 15.17
CA MET A 632 14.74 7.84 16.60
C MET A 632 15.91 6.89 16.86
N ARG A 633 16.10 5.85 16.04
CA ARG A 633 17.24 4.94 16.15
C ARG A 633 18.56 5.62 15.81
N ALA A 634 18.58 6.48 14.79
CA ALA A 634 19.75 7.30 14.49
C ALA A 634 20.11 8.22 15.66
N ALA A 635 19.12 8.89 16.26
CA ALA A 635 19.31 9.72 17.44
C ALA A 635 19.85 8.92 18.63
N PHE A 636 19.33 7.70 18.86
CA PHE A 636 19.82 6.81 19.90
C PHE A 636 21.31 6.45 19.70
N VAL A 637 21.71 6.10 18.47
CA VAL A 637 23.13 5.82 18.15
C VAL A 637 24.01 7.04 18.46
N ALA A 638 23.56 8.24 18.11
CA ALA A 638 24.31 9.46 18.35
C ALA A 638 24.47 9.78 19.85
N VAL A 639 23.38 9.70 20.61
CA VAL A 639 23.39 9.94 22.06
C VAL A 639 24.18 8.86 22.80
N HIS A 640 24.05 7.60 22.40
CA HIS A 640 24.86 6.51 22.96
C HIS A 640 26.36 6.71 22.70
N GLY A 641 26.71 7.33 21.58
CA GLY A 641 28.08 7.77 21.26
C GLY A 641 28.53 9.03 22.00
N GLY A 642 27.72 9.58 22.92
CA GLY A 642 28.03 10.77 23.71
C GLY A 642 27.91 12.09 22.94
N LYS A 643 27.17 12.13 21.82
CA LYS A 643 26.97 13.34 21.01
C LYS A 643 25.56 13.88 21.14
N GLN A 644 25.42 15.19 21.00
CA GLN A 644 24.13 15.86 20.95
C GLN A 644 23.46 15.68 19.57
N VAL A 645 22.12 15.67 19.57
CA VAL A 645 21.27 15.54 18.38
C VAL A 645 20.40 16.77 18.22
N ALA A 646 20.32 17.30 17.00
CA ALA A 646 19.38 18.36 16.65
C ALA A 646 18.31 17.82 15.69
N VAL A 647 17.03 18.01 16.03
CA VAL A 647 15.91 17.66 15.15
C VAL A 647 15.24 18.93 14.65
N LEU A 648 15.43 19.21 13.37
CA LEU A 648 14.93 20.41 12.69
C LEU A 648 13.63 20.09 11.96
N VAL A 649 12.58 20.81 12.31
CA VAL A 649 11.23 20.63 11.76
C VAL A 649 10.64 21.96 11.24
N PRO A 650 9.72 21.95 10.27
CA PRO A 650 9.27 23.19 9.63
C PRO A 650 8.25 23.96 10.47
N THR A 651 7.44 23.28 11.29
CA THR A 651 6.34 23.89 12.05
C THR A 651 6.46 23.64 13.55
N THR A 652 5.87 24.54 14.35
CA THR A 652 5.82 24.44 15.82
C THR A 652 4.99 23.23 16.28
N LEU A 653 3.94 22.86 15.54
CA LEU A 653 3.15 21.65 15.79
C LEU A 653 3.97 20.37 15.61
N LEU A 654 4.71 20.24 14.49
CA LEU A 654 5.61 19.12 14.27
C LEU A 654 6.71 19.06 15.34
N ALA A 655 7.20 20.21 15.81
CA ALA A 655 8.18 20.25 16.89
C ALA A 655 7.63 19.66 18.18
N GLN A 656 6.38 19.98 18.52
CA GLN A 656 5.69 19.39 19.67
C GLN A 656 5.40 17.90 19.47
N GLN A 657 4.93 17.50 18.29
CA GLN A 657 4.66 16.10 17.98
C GLN A 657 5.93 15.24 18.09
N HIS A 658 7.04 15.70 17.50
CA HIS A 658 8.32 15.03 17.62
C HIS A 658 8.84 15.07 19.06
N ALA A 659 8.72 16.20 19.77
CA ALA A 659 9.11 16.26 21.18
C ALA A 659 8.37 15.25 22.04
N GLN A 660 7.05 15.17 21.91
CA GLN A 660 6.23 14.19 22.64
C GLN A 660 6.63 12.76 22.27
N ASN A 661 6.73 12.46 20.97
CA ASN A 661 7.12 11.13 20.50
C ASN A 661 8.52 10.73 20.99
N PHE A 662 9.50 11.64 20.97
CA PHE A 662 10.86 11.38 21.45
C PHE A 662 10.88 11.24 22.98
N VAL A 663 10.21 12.11 23.73
CA VAL A 663 10.10 11.99 25.19
C VAL A 663 9.48 10.65 25.58
N ASP A 664 8.38 10.25 24.91
CA ASP A 664 7.71 8.98 25.18
C ASP A 664 8.59 7.78 24.79
N ARG A 665 9.34 7.88 23.70
CA ARG A 665 10.24 6.82 23.21
C ARG A 665 11.50 6.65 24.06
N PHE A 666 12.06 7.75 24.57
CA PHE A 666 13.30 7.78 25.34
C PHE A 666 13.04 7.78 26.86
N LYS A 667 11.78 7.65 27.32
CA LYS A 667 11.39 7.74 28.73
C LYS A 667 12.18 6.82 29.68
N ASP A 668 12.54 5.63 29.21
CA ASP A 668 13.23 4.59 30.00
C ASP A 668 14.77 4.73 29.90
N TRP A 669 15.25 5.75 29.18
CA TRP A 669 16.66 6.03 28.95
C TRP A 669 17.07 7.34 29.63
N PRO A 670 18.32 7.44 30.12
CA PRO A 670 18.83 8.65 30.74
C PRO A 670 19.20 9.70 29.67
N VAL A 671 18.22 10.11 28.87
CA VAL A 671 18.38 11.04 27.74
C VAL A 671 17.48 12.24 27.95
N LYS A 672 18.07 13.43 27.99
CA LYS A 672 17.31 14.67 28.15
C LYS A 672 16.89 15.22 26.79
N VAL A 673 15.59 15.12 26.51
CA VAL A 673 14.96 15.69 25.31
C VAL A 673 14.31 17.03 25.66
N GLU A 674 14.68 18.08 24.94
CA GLU A 674 14.07 19.40 25.07
C GLU A 674 13.56 19.90 23.72
N VAL A 675 12.54 20.75 23.77
CA VAL A 675 12.01 21.43 22.57
C VAL A 675 12.36 22.91 22.65
N VAL A 676 12.59 23.56 21.52
CA VAL A 676 12.64 25.02 21.37
C VAL A 676 11.66 25.44 20.30
N SER A 677 10.56 26.04 20.74
CA SER A 677 9.49 26.50 19.87
C SER A 677 9.08 27.94 20.18
N ARG A 678 7.97 28.41 19.59
CA ARG A 678 7.34 29.68 20.01
C ARG A 678 6.45 29.50 21.25
N PHE A 679 6.17 28.26 21.67
CA PHE A 679 5.25 27.94 22.76
C PHE A 679 5.85 28.04 24.15
N GLN A 680 7.17 28.01 24.26
CA GLN A 680 7.85 28.15 25.54
C GLN A 680 8.11 29.61 25.86
N SER A 681 8.06 29.93 27.16
CA SER A 681 8.44 31.25 27.66
C SER A 681 9.91 31.54 27.38
N THR A 682 10.26 32.81 27.18
CA THR A 682 11.64 33.24 26.96
C THR A 682 12.58 32.80 28.07
N LYS A 683 12.08 32.71 29.32
CA LYS A 683 12.84 32.21 30.47
C LYS A 683 13.25 30.74 30.27
N VAL A 684 12.28 29.88 29.93
CA VAL A 684 12.53 28.45 29.67
C VAL A 684 13.47 28.27 28.50
N VAL A 685 13.26 29.00 27.38
CA VAL A 685 14.15 28.91 26.22
C VAL A 685 15.59 29.28 26.58
N ASN A 686 15.79 30.36 27.34
CA ASN A 686 17.14 30.76 27.76
C ASN A 686 17.80 29.72 28.67
N GLU A 687 17.05 29.16 29.62
CA GLU A 687 17.52 28.06 30.49
C GLU A 687 17.90 26.82 29.65
N THR A 688 17.07 26.41 28.70
CA THR A 688 17.36 25.30 27.78
C THR A 688 18.61 25.57 26.95
N LEU A 689 18.83 26.80 26.47
CA LEU A 689 20.02 27.17 25.70
C LEU A 689 21.31 27.18 26.55
N GLU A 690 21.23 27.53 27.83
CA GLU A 690 22.37 27.40 28.76
C GLU A 690 22.69 25.94 29.07
N GLN A 691 21.66 25.11 29.25
CA GLN A 691 21.81 23.67 29.44
C GLN A 691 22.35 22.97 28.18
N LEU A 692 21.96 23.43 27.00
CA LEU A 692 22.48 22.94 25.72
C LEU A 692 23.98 23.20 25.59
N LYS A 693 24.42 24.42 25.94
CA LYS A 693 25.84 24.83 25.90
C LYS A 693 26.71 24.09 26.91
N SER A 694 26.12 23.58 27.99
CA SER A 694 26.82 22.83 29.03
C SER A 694 26.72 21.30 28.84
N GLY A 695 26.16 20.85 27.71
CA GLY A 695 26.03 19.42 27.39
C GLY A 695 24.95 18.68 28.18
N GLN A 696 24.09 19.38 28.94
CA GLN A 696 23.04 18.75 29.75
C GLN A 696 21.81 18.33 28.94
N VAL A 697 21.65 18.85 27.72
CA VAL A 697 20.56 18.49 26.79
C VAL A 697 21.14 17.62 25.69
N ASP A 698 20.66 16.39 25.58
CA ASP A 698 21.15 15.41 24.60
C ASP A 698 20.46 15.59 23.24
N ILE A 699 19.13 15.76 23.25
CA ILE A 699 18.32 15.92 22.03
C ILE A 699 17.57 17.24 22.09
N LEU A 700 17.81 18.09 21.10
CA LEU A 700 17.11 19.37 20.95
C LEU A 700 16.22 19.35 19.70
N ILE A 701 14.91 19.48 19.90
CA ILE A 701 13.92 19.52 18.82
C ILE A 701 13.45 20.95 18.62
N GLY A 702 13.39 21.42 17.39
CA GLY A 702 13.01 22.80 17.16
C GLY A 702 12.81 23.20 15.73
N THR A 703 12.24 24.38 15.58
CA THR A 703 12.00 24.98 14.27
C THR A 703 13.27 25.65 13.73
N HIS A 704 13.16 26.40 12.65
CA HIS A 704 14.23 27.25 12.09
C HIS A 704 14.95 28.15 13.11
N LYS A 705 14.41 28.37 14.32
CA LYS A 705 15.15 28.99 15.43
C LYS A 705 16.49 28.29 15.70
N LEU A 706 16.57 26.96 15.55
CA LEU A 706 17.79 26.17 15.74
C LEU A 706 18.96 26.58 14.83
N LEU A 707 18.66 27.22 13.70
CA LEU A 707 19.67 27.68 12.73
C LEU A 707 20.18 29.11 13.02
N GLN A 708 19.67 29.77 14.06
CA GLN A 708 20.14 31.08 14.45
C GLN A 708 21.55 30.99 15.07
N PRO A 709 22.44 31.97 14.78
CA PRO A 709 23.83 31.93 15.23
C PRO A 709 24.01 31.97 16.76
N ASP A 710 22.96 32.34 17.49
CA ASP A 710 22.98 32.45 18.95
C ASP A 710 22.91 31.10 19.68
N ILE A 711 22.53 30.03 18.96
CA ILE A 711 22.43 28.67 19.48
C ILE A 711 23.77 27.96 19.27
N LYS A 712 24.40 27.58 20.38
CA LYS A 712 25.67 26.87 20.39
C LYS A 712 25.48 25.55 21.11
N PHE A 713 25.80 24.47 20.42
CA PHE A 713 25.91 23.13 20.99
C PHE A 713 27.29 22.96 21.61
N ASP A 714 27.40 22.07 22.59
CA ASP A 714 28.68 21.64 23.15
C ASP A 714 29.38 20.70 22.15
N ASP A 715 28.67 19.65 21.71
CA ASP A 715 29.20 18.65 20.79
C ASP A 715 28.10 18.00 19.92
N LEU A 716 27.70 18.69 18.85
CA LEU A 716 26.67 18.23 17.91
C LEU A 716 27.22 17.14 16.99
N GLY A 717 26.63 15.94 17.06
CA GLY A 717 27.03 14.79 16.24
C GLY A 717 26.06 14.43 15.12
N LEU A 718 24.76 14.71 15.28
CA LEU A 718 23.72 14.35 14.30
C LEU A 718 22.70 15.48 14.12
N LEU A 719 22.38 15.81 12.87
CA LEU A 719 21.31 16.72 12.49
C LEU A 719 20.24 15.96 11.69
N ILE A 720 19.05 15.85 12.26
CA ILE A 720 17.87 15.26 11.62
C ILE A 720 17.01 16.38 11.06
N ILE A 721 16.60 16.28 9.79
CA ILE A 721 15.79 17.28 9.09
C ILE A 721 14.53 16.60 8.60
N ASP A 722 13.37 17.04 9.08
CA ASP A 722 12.07 16.56 8.59
C ASP A 722 11.47 17.56 7.59
N GLU A 723 10.98 17.07 6.46
CA GLU A 723 10.37 17.86 5.38
C GLU A 723 11.23 19.03 4.88
N GLU A 724 12.47 18.74 4.45
CA GLU A 724 13.48 19.71 3.95
C GLU A 724 12.91 20.71 2.91
N HIS A 725 11.92 20.28 2.11
CA HIS A 725 11.33 21.09 1.05
C HIS A 725 10.65 22.38 1.56
N ARG A 726 10.20 22.40 2.82
CA ARG A 726 9.51 23.56 3.44
C ARG A 726 10.45 24.66 3.96
N PHE A 727 11.76 24.43 3.98
CA PHE A 727 12.74 25.42 4.43
C PHE A 727 13.13 26.40 3.31
N GLY A 728 13.25 27.67 3.68
CA GLY A 728 13.62 28.75 2.77
C GLY A 728 15.11 28.71 2.35
N VAL A 729 15.45 29.44 1.29
CA VAL A 729 16.80 29.44 0.70
C VAL A 729 17.90 29.78 1.72
N ARG A 730 17.67 30.80 2.56
CA ARG A 730 18.63 31.23 3.59
C ARG A 730 18.88 30.15 4.65
N GLN A 731 17.86 29.38 5.02
CA GLN A 731 17.95 28.30 5.99
C GLN A 731 18.73 27.11 5.39
N LYS A 732 18.47 26.78 4.12
CA LYS A 732 19.21 25.76 3.38
C LYS A 732 20.70 26.06 3.27
N GLU A 733 21.08 27.31 3.07
CA GLU A 733 22.48 27.74 3.08
C GLU A 733 23.16 27.55 4.45
N GLN A 734 22.44 27.73 5.56
CA GLN A 734 22.98 27.45 6.89
C GLN A 734 23.15 25.95 7.14
N ILE A 735 22.17 25.13 6.72
CA ILE A 735 22.26 23.67 6.78
C ILE A 735 23.47 23.16 5.98
N LYS A 736 23.72 23.72 4.79
CA LYS A 736 24.90 23.36 3.97
C LYS A 736 26.23 23.59 4.69
N LYS A 737 26.34 24.60 5.53
CA LYS A 737 27.57 24.86 6.31
C LYS A 737 27.83 23.76 7.36
N LEU A 738 26.76 23.20 7.93
CA LEU A 738 26.84 22.12 8.92
C LEU A 738 27.12 20.75 8.28
N ARG A 739 26.73 20.53 7.01
CA ARG A 739 26.98 19.28 6.24
C ARG A 739 28.45 18.84 6.20
N ALA A 740 29.39 19.75 6.40
CA ALA A 740 30.82 19.44 6.31
C ALA A 740 31.42 18.89 7.61
N GLN A 741 30.67 18.83 8.72
CA GLN A 741 31.18 18.48 10.05
C GLN A 741 30.29 17.51 10.82
N VAL A 742 29.00 17.45 10.51
CA VAL A 742 27.97 16.74 11.28
C VAL A 742 27.26 15.74 10.37
N ASP A 743 26.91 14.58 10.90
CA ASP A 743 26.07 13.60 10.20
C ASP A 743 24.68 14.16 9.98
N ILE A 744 24.13 14.02 8.77
CA ILE A 744 22.81 14.52 8.41
C ILE A 744 21.89 13.41 7.93
N LEU A 745 20.72 13.36 8.55
CA LEU A 745 19.61 12.51 8.15
C LEU A 745 18.44 13.38 7.72
N THR A 746 18.01 13.27 6.46
CA THR A 746 16.83 14.00 5.97
C THR A 746 15.68 13.04 5.73
N MET A 747 14.47 13.41 6.14
CA MET A 747 13.24 12.65 5.93
C MET A 747 12.26 13.44 5.06
N THR A 748 11.59 12.76 4.13
CA THR A 748 10.55 13.38 3.29
C THR A 748 9.45 12.38 2.90
N ALA A 749 8.20 12.86 2.79
CA ALA A 749 7.09 12.06 2.28
C ALA A 749 7.15 11.84 0.76
N THR A 750 7.56 12.89 0.04
CA THR A 750 7.71 12.88 -1.42
C THR A 750 9.16 13.27 -1.73
N PRO A 751 9.94 12.45 -2.46
CA PRO A 751 11.27 12.87 -2.85
C PRO A 751 11.16 14.12 -3.72
N ILE A 752 11.87 15.19 -3.34
CA ILE A 752 11.95 16.38 -4.20
C ILE A 752 12.68 15.94 -5.47
N PRO A 753 12.18 16.29 -6.67
CA PRO A 753 12.83 15.98 -7.95
C PRO A 753 14.35 16.17 -7.99
N ARG A 754 14.87 17.24 -7.37
CA ARG A 754 16.32 17.54 -7.28
C ARG A 754 17.07 16.57 -6.38
N THR A 755 16.45 16.20 -5.27
CA THR A 755 17.05 15.35 -4.26
C THR A 755 16.99 13.88 -4.66
N LEU A 756 15.94 13.48 -5.39
CA LEU A 756 15.85 12.18 -6.04
C LEU A 756 16.98 12.02 -7.06
N ASN A 757 17.20 13.04 -7.89
CA ASN A 757 18.24 13.01 -8.90
C ASN A 757 19.66 12.88 -8.30
N LEU A 758 19.98 13.67 -7.27
CA LEU A 758 21.27 13.56 -6.57
C LEU A 758 21.45 12.22 -5.85
N ALA A 759 20.36 11.60 -5.44
CA ALA A 759 20.36 10.28 -4.83
C ALA A 759 20.62 9.15 -5.84
N MET A 760 19.96 9.21 -7.00
CA MET A 760 20.10 8.22 -8.07
C MET A 760 21.54 8.15 -8.59
N ASN A 761 22.27 9.28 -8.64
CA ASN A 761 23.67 9.34 -9.09
C ASN A 761 24.70 8.91 -8.02
N GLY A 762 24.30 8.23 -6.95
CA GLY A 762 25.20 7.74 -5.89
C GLY A 762 25.97 8.84 -5.13
N MET A 763 25.43 10.07 -5.15
CA MET A 763 26.05 11.23 -4.50
C MET A 763 25.38 11.61 -3.18
N ARG A 764 24.11 11.25 -3.01
CA ARG A 764 23.38 11.31 -1.75
C ARG A 764 22.86 9.92 -1.46
N ASP A 765 23.19 9.36 -0.31
CA ASP A 765 22.70 8.03 0.02
C ASP A 765 21.17 8.08 0.21
N LEU A 766 20.44 7.21 -0.48
CA LEU A 766 18.97 7.16 -0.42
C LEU A 766 18.52 5.84 0.18
N SER A 767 17.52 5.92 1.04
CA SER A 767 16.75 4.76 1.48
C SER A 767 15.28 5.03 1.19
N ILE A 768 14.67 4.15 0.40
CA ILE A 768 13.25 4.21 0.09
C ILE A 768 12.52 3.23 1.01
N ILE A 769 11.43 3.70 1.60
CA ILE A 769 10.46 2.89 2.34
C ILE A 769 9.19 2.91 1.49
N ALA A 770 8.97 1.85 0.71
CA ALA A 770 7.84 1.72 -0.21
C ALA A 770 6.76 0.79 0.34
N THR A 771 7.15 -0.17 1.17
CA THR A 771 6.25 -1.15 1.77
C THR A 771 5.43 -0.50 2.89
N PRO A 772 4.09 -0.37 2.76
CA PRO A 772 3.25 0.10 3.84
C PRO A 772 3.25 -0.89 5.01
N PRO A 773 3.02 -0.43 6.26
CA PRO A 773 2.65 -1.33 7.35
C PRO A 773 1.36 -2.12 7.00
N ALA A 774 1.24 -3.35 7.51
CA ALA A 774 0.13 -4.26 7.17
C ALA A 774 -1.27 -3.62 7.33
N ARG A 775 -2.20 -3.98 6.41
CA ARG A 775 -3.63 -3.56 6.34
C ARG A 775 -3.92 -2.13 5.88
N ARG A 776 -2.98 -1.43 5.23
CA ARG A 776 -3.31 -0.16 4.58
C ARG A 776 -4.05 -0.40 3.26
N LEU A 777 -5.36 -0.11 3.23
CA LEU A 777 -6.17 -0.19 2.01
C LEU A 777 -5.88 0.97 1.06
N ARG A 778 -6.12 0.75 -0.24
CA ARG A 778 -5.97 1.79 -1.28
C ARG A 778 -6.98 2.92 -1.05
N ILE A 779 -6.64 4.15 -1.41
CA ILE A 779 -7.52 5.31 -1.23
C ILE A 779 -8.27 5.58 -2.54
N ASN A 780 -9.58 5.39 -2.53
CA ASN A 780 -10.41 5.64 -3.70
C ASN A 780 -10.51 7.14 -3.95
N THR A 781 -9.99 7.57 -5.10
CA THR A 781 -9.79 8.97 -5.42
C THR A 781 -10.73 9.38 -6.56
N PHE A 782 -11.57 10.39 -6.33
CA PHE A 782 -12.56 10.86 -7.29
C PHE A 782 -12.34 12.32 -7.64
N VAL A 783 -12.27 12.62 -8.94
CA VAL A 783 -12.31 14.01 -9.43
C VAL A 783 -13.74 14.33 -9.87
N ARG A 784 -14.37 15.32 -9.24
CA ARG A 784 -15.78 15.68 -9.47
C ARG A 784 -15.98 17.19 -9.46
N GLU A 785 -16.96 17.66 -10.22
CA GLU A 785 -17.40 19.05 -10.14
C GLU A 785 -18.12 19.30 -8.80
N ARG A 786 -18.11 20.56 -8.33
CA ARG A 786 -18.74 20.90 -7.04
C ARG A 786 -20.25 20.66 -7.06
N ASP A 787 -20.68 19.71 -6.25
CA ASP A 787 -22.08 19.42 -5.96
C ASP A 787 -22.28 19.28 -4.45
N ASN A 788 -23.20 20.06 -3.89
CA ASN A 788 -23.52 20.02 -2.46
C ASN A 788 -24.12 18.67 -2.06
N ARG A 789 -24.82 17.97 -2.96
CA ARG A 789 -25.38 16.63 -2.69
C ARG A 789 -24.25 15.63 -2.48
N LEU A 790 -23.27 15.61 -3.38
CA LEU A 790 -22.08 14.75 -3.27
C LEU A 790 -21.32 15.01 -1.97
N ILE A 791 -21.12 16.28 -1.60
CA ILE A 791 -20.44 16.65 -0.34
C ILE A 791 -21.21 16.12 0.87
N LYS A 792 -22.54 16.30 0.88
CA LYS A 792 -23.41 15.77 1.95
C LYS A 792 -23.28 14.26 2.08
N GLU A 793 -23.35 13.53 0.98
CA GLU A 793 -23.24 12.07 0.98
C GLU A 793 -21.86 11.58 1.43
N ALA A 794 -20.80 12.20 0.94
CA ALA A 794 -19.43 11.85 1.32
C ALA A 794 -19.20 12.01 2.83
N VAL A 795 -19.72 13.10 3.42
CA VAL A 795 -19.63 13.32 4.87
C VAL A 795 -20.50 12.34 5.64
N LEU A 796 -21.78 12.17 5.26
CA LEU A 796 -22.69 11.26 5.95
C LEU A 796 -22.20 9.82 5.94
N ARG A 797 -21.64 9.34 4.81
CA ARG A 797 -21.06 7.99 4.72
C ARG A 797 -19.98 7.76 5.78
N GLU A 798 -19.11 8.75 5.98
CA GLU A 798 -18.06 8.67 7.00
C GLU A 798 -18.63 8.72 8.42
N LEU A 799 -19.64 9.57 8.66
CA LEU A 799 -20.25 9.73 9.98
C LEU A 799 -21.03 8.48 10.41
N MET A 800 -21.74 7.82 9.49
CA MET A 800 -22.53 6.60 9.79
C MET A 800 -21.65 5.42 10.22
N ARG A 801 -20.42 5.31 9.70
CA ARG A 801 -19.42 4.34 10.17
C ARG A 801 -18.60 4.81 11.38
N GLY A 802 -18.97 5.95 11.99
CA GLY A 802 -18.29 6.48 13.17
C GLY A 802 -16.92 7.11 12.91
N GLY A 803 -16.63 7.45 11.65
CA GLY A 803 -15.39 8.07 11.20
C GLY A 803 -15.40 9.60 11.29
N GLN A 804 -14.34 10.21 10.76
CA GLN A 804 -14.13 11.67 10.75
C GLN A 804 -13.73 12.16 9.37
N VAL A 805 -14.08 13.41 9.04
CA VAL A 805 -13.88 13.99 7.71
C VAL A 805 -12.96 15.20 7.75
N TYR A 806 -11.98 15.24 6.85
CA TYR A 806 -11.27 16.47 6.52
C TYR A 806 -11.98 17.18 5.36
N PHE A 807 -12.39 18.43 5.58
CA PHE A 807 -12.87 19.30 4.51
C PHE A 807 -11.84 20.41 4.26
N LEU A 808 -11.03 20.25 3.23
CA LEU A 808 -9.98 21.19 2.89
C LEU A 808 -10.55 22.35 2.06
N HIS A 809 -10.54 23.55 2.61
CA HIS A 809 -10.87 24.80 1.94
C HIS A 809 -9.73 25.81 2.14
N ASN A 810 -8.92 26.00 1.09
CA ASN A 810 -7.68 26.78 1.18
C ASN A 810 -7.89 28.29 0.97
N ASP A 811 -8.86 28.88 1.67
CA ASP A 811 -9.11 30.32 1.70
C ASP A 811 -9.63 30.73 3.08
N VAL A 812 -8.85 31.52 3.81
CA VAL A 812 -9.16 31.93 5.19
C VAL A 812 -10.31 32.95 5.22
N GLN A 813 -10.54 33.72 4.15
CA GLN A 813 -11.60 34.74 4.15
C GLN A 813 -13.00 34.11 4.09
N THR A 814 -13.10 32.93 3.47
CA THR A 814 -14.36 32.24 3.22
C THR A 814 -14.52 30.95 4.04
N ILE A 815 -13.55 30.61 4.89
CA ILE A 815 -13.57 29.36 5.66
C ILE A 815 -14.72 29.32 6.67
N ASP A 816 -14.99 30.42 7.40
CA ASP A 816 -16.08 30.50 8.37
C ASP A 816 -17.45 30.34 7.69
N ARG A 817 -17.61 30.97 6.53
CA ARG A 817 -18.81 30.82 5.70
C ARG A 817 -18.97 29.38 5.23
N THR A 818 -17.89 28.76 4.75
CA THR A 818 -17.93 27.37 4.28
C THR A 818 -18.29 26.40 5.41
N ALA A 819 -17.78 26.64 6.62
CA ALA A 819 -18.13 25.85 7.80
C ALA A 819 -19.60 26.03 8.21
N PHE A 820 -20.11 27.26 8.15
CA PHE A 820 -21.54 27.53 8.36
C PHE A 820 -22.42 26.81 7.32
N ASP A 821 -22.08 26.96 6.03
CA ASP A 821 -22.79 26.33 4.92
C ASP A 821 -22.80 24.79 5.06
N LEU A 822 -21.68 24.20 5.52
CA LEU A 822 -21.58 22.76 5.80
C LEU A 822 -22.42 22.33 7.01
N GLN A 823 -22.44 23.13 8.08
CA GLN A 823 -23.24 22.86 9.28
C GLN A 823 -24.74 22.96 8.98
N GLU A 824 -25.15 23.88 8.10
CA GLU A 824 -26.53 24.00 7.61
C GLU A 824 -26.91 22.82 6.69
N LEU A 825 -25.98 22.42 5.81
CA LEU A 825 -26.18 21.28 4.90
C LEU A 825 -26.27 19.93 5.65
N ILE A 826 -25.55 19.81 6.77
CA ILE A 826 -25.40 18.56 7.54
C ILE A 826 -25.55 18.86 9.04
N PRO A 827 -26.79 18.99 9.55
CA PRO A 827 -27.05 19.34 10.94
C PRO A 827 -26.48 18.35 11.97
N GLU A 828 -26.32 17.08 11.58
CA GLU A 828 -25.77 15.99 12.40
C GLU A 828 -24.25 16.08 12.59
N ALA A 829 -23.55 16.79 11.71
CA ALA A 829 -22.11 16.95 11.79
C ALA A 829 -21.75 17.96 12.88
N ARG A 830 -20.73 17.66 13.71
CA ARG A 830 -20.11 18.69 14.58
C ARG A 830 -18.90 19.24 13.85
N VAL A 831 -19.07 20.42 13.25
CA VAL A 831 -18.07 21.06 12.41
C VAL A 831 -17.11 21.91 13.26
N GLY A 832 -15.81 21.68 13.11
CA GLY A 832 -14.74 22.53 13.65
C GLY A 832 -13.97 23.24 12.54
N ILE A 833 -13.34 24.38 12.86
CA ILE A 833 -12.57 25.19 11.90
C ILE A 833 -11.10 25.25 12.33
N GLY A 834 -10.18 24.93 11.44
CA GLY A 834 -8.74 25.01 11.67
C GLY A 834 -8.00 25.70 10.52
N HIS A 835 -7.39 26.85 10.74
CA HIS A 835 -6.56 27.51 9.73
C HIS A 835 -5.28 28.13 10.29
N GLY A 836 -4.28 28.34 9.44
CA GLY A 836 -2.93 28.78 9.85
C GLY A 836 -2.82 30.21 10.37
N GLN A 837 -3.87 31.02 10.26
CA GLN A 837 -3.92 32.38 10.83
C GLN A 837 -4.50 32.41 12.26
N MET A 838 -5.08 31.29 12.73
CA MET A 838 -5.56 31.17 14.10
C MET A 838 -4.41 31.33 15.08
N ARG A 839 -4.73 31.76 16.30
CA ARG A 839 -3.75 31.72 17.38
C ARG A 839 -3.40 30.26 17.64
N GLU A 840 -2.13 29.97 17.79
CA GLU A 840 -1.67 28.58 17.88
C GLU A 840 -2.33 27.77 19.02
N ARG A 841 -2.67 28.41 20.17
CA ARG A 841 -3.46 27.78 21.25
C ARG A 841 -4.89 27.41 20.85
N GLU A 842 -5.54 28.23 20.04
CA GLU A 842 -6.91 27.97 19.56
C GLU A 842 -6.87 26.81 18.56
N LEU A 843 -5.87 26.79 17.68
CA LEU A 843 -5.66 25.70 16.74
C LEU A 843 -5.41 24.37 17.46
N GLU A 844 -4.57 24.36 18.50
CA GLU A 844 -4.29 23.18 19.33
C GLU A 844 -5.56 22.62 19.98
N GLN A 845 -6.41 23.49 20.53
CA GLN A 845 -7.68 23.09 21.12
C GLN A 845 -8.62 22.45 20.08
N VAL A 846 -8.76 23.07 18.91
CA VAL A 846 -9.56 22.51 17.80
C VAL A 846 -9.02 21.15 17.37
N MET A 847 -7.70 21.01 17.29
CA MET A 847 -7.06 19.75 16.91
C MET A 847 -7.25 18.66 17.97
N SER A 848 -7.16 19.01 19.26
CA SER A 848 -7.45 18.10 20.37
C SER A 848 -8.92 17.65 20.35
N ASP A 849 -9.84 18.58 20.12
CA ASP A 849 -11.27 18.30 20.03
C ASP A 849 -11.60 17.39 18.85
N PHE A 850 -10.93 17.58 17.72
CA PHE A 850 -11.02 16.69 16.57
C PHE A 850 -10.42 15.31 16.90
N TYR A 851 -9.23 15.23 17.48
CA TYR A 851 -8.62 13.95 17.86
C TYR A 851 -9.50 13.12 18.83
N HIS A 852 -10.14 13.79 19.81
CA HIS A 852 -11.04 13.15 20.77
C HIS A 852 -12.48 12.96 20.27
N ARG A 853 -12.75 13.13 18.97
CA ARG A 853 -14.06 12.97 18.31
C ARG A 853 -15.16 13.91 18.85
N ARG A 854 -14.80 15.01 19.51
CA ARG A 854 -15.75 16.07 19.91
C ARG A 854 -16.24 16.84 18.69
N THR A 855 -15.39 16.96 17.67
CA THR A 855 -15.76 17.37 16.30
C THR A 855 -15.56 16.20 15.35
N ASN A 856 -16.45 16.06 14.37
CA ASN A 856 -16.46 14.96 13.40
C ASN A 856 -15.98 15.43 12.03
N VAL A 857 -16.16 16.71 11.72
CA VAL A 857 -15.77 17.33 10.45
C VAL A 857 -14.84 18.49 10.76
N LEU A 858 -13.63 18.48 10.21
CA LEU A 858 -12.68 19.58 10.34
C LEU A 858 -12.56 20.33 9.01
N VAL A 859 -13.12 21.55 8.98
CA VAL A 859 -12.94 22.49 7.87
C VAL A 859 -11.59 23.17 8.06
N CYS A 860 -10.65 22.90 7.15
CA CYS A 860 -9.28 23.33 7.32
C CYS A 860 -8.61 23.85 6.06
N THR A 861 -7.55 24.64 6.23
CA THR A 861 -6.62 24.96 5.13
C THR A 861 -5.56 23.86 5.00
N THR A 862 -4.51 24.08 4.21
CA THR A 862 -3.37 23.15 4.08
C THR A 862 -2.57 22.94 5.37
N ILE A 863 -3.05 23.37 6.53
CA ILE A 863 -2.45 23.04 7.84
C ILE A 863 -2.37 21.53 8.09
N ILE A 864 -3.32 20.75 7.55
CA ILE A 864 -3.31 19.29 7.64
C ILE A 864 -2.22 18.64 6.78
N GLU A 865 -1.63 19.40 5.84
CA GLU A 865 -0.46 18.96 5.07
C GLU A 865 0.73 18.69 5.99
N THR A 866 0.82 19.37 7.15
CA THR A 866 1.91 19.23 8.11
C THR A 866 1.41 18.64 9.44
N GLY A 867 1.81 17.40 9.74
CA GLY A 867 1.90 16.91 11.12
C GLY A 867 0.61 16.55 11.84
N ILE A 868 -0.51 16.35 11.14
CA ILE A 868 -1.72 15.85 11.77
C ILE A 868 -1.98 14.42 11.28
N ASP A 869 -2.05 13.51 12.23
CA ASP A 869 -2.39 12.11 12.03
C ASP A 869 -3.60 11.78 12.90
N VAL A 870 -4.77 11.61 12.26
CA VAL A 870 -5.99 11.15 12.91
C VAL A 870 -6.36 9.81 12.29
N PRO A 871 -6.12 8.67 12.99
CA PRO A 871 -6.36 7.33 12.44
C PRO A 871 -7.81 7.08 12.01
N ASN A 872 -8.75 7.79 12.63
CA ASN A 872 -10.19 7.65 12.36
C ASN A 872 -10.68 8.53 11.21
N ALA A 873 -9.82 9.37 10.64
CA ALA A 873 -10.20 10.20 9.50
C ALA A 873 -9.94 9.42 8.19
N ASN A 874 -11.01 8.85 7.61
CA ASN A 874 -10.88 8.04 6.39
C ASN A 874 -11.45 8.73 5.14
N THR A 875 -12.08 9.89 5.29
CA THR A 875 -12.58 10.68 4.16
C THR A 875 -11.96 12.07 4.12
N ILE A 876 -11.44 12.48 2.97
CA ILE A 876 -10.99 13.85 2.71
C ILE A 876 -11.71 14.43 1.49
N ILE A 877 -12.21 15.65 1.64
CA ILE A 877 -12.82 16.44 0.57
C ILE A 877 -11.92 17.64 0.33
N MET A 878 -11.36 17.77 -0.87
CA MET A 878 -10.47 18.85 -1.27
C MET A 878 -11.22 19.83 -2.17
N ASP A 879 -11.68 20.93 -1.58
CA ASP A 879 -12.30 22.02 -2.33
C ASP A 879 -11.25 22.77 -3.16
N ARG A 880 -11.58 23.09 -4.41
CA ARG A 880 -10.68 23.74 -5.38
C ARG A 880 -9.37 22.99 -5.58
N ALA A 881 -9.46 21.68 -5.81
CA ALA A 881 -8.30 20.83 -6.07
C ALA A 881 -7.47 21.29 -7.29
N ASP A 882 -8.08 22.03 -8.22
CA ASP A 882 -7.43 22.67 -9.37
C ASP A 882 -6.26 23.60 -8.99
N LYS A 883 -6.33 24.21 -7.81
CA LYS A 883 -5.33 25.16 -7.31
C LYS A 883 -4.16 24.51 -6.57
N LEU A 884 -4.23 23.21 -6.28
CA LEU A 884 -3.22 22.50 -5.49
C LEU A 884 -2.15 21.88 -6.40
N GLY A 885 -0.91 21.79 -5.92
CA GLY A 885 0.16 21.03 -6.59
C GLY A 885 -0.04 19.53 -6.47
N ILE A 886 0.47 18.72 -7.41
CA ILE A 886 0.32 17.25 -7.37
C ILE A 886 0.95 16.64 -6.11
N ALA A 887 2.11 17.15 -5.67
CA ALA A 887 2.74 16.76 -4.42
C ALA A 887 1.86 17.09 -3.21
N GLN A 888 1.18 18.24 -3.21
CA GLN A 888 0.27 18.63 -2.13
C GLN A 888 -0.96 17.72 -2.11
N LEU A 889 -1.56 17.48 -3.28
CA LEU A 889 -2.70 16.58 -3.41
C LEU A 889 -2.34 15.17 -2.93
N HIS A 890 -1.15 14.68 -3.29
CA HIS A 890 -0.66 13.38 -2.81
C HIS A 890 -0.46 13.34 -1.29
N GLN A 891 0.19 14.36 -0.73
CA GLN A 891 0.41 14.46 0.71
C GLN A 891 -0.92 14.54 1.48
N LEU A 892 -1.87 15.34 1.00
CA LEU A 892 -3.22 15.50 1.58
C LEU A 892 -4.02 14.19 1.47
N ARG A 893 -3.98 13.52 0.32
CA ARG A 893 -4.58 12.19 0.12
C ARG A 893 -4.02 11.20 1.14
N GLY A 894 -2.69 11.17 1.32
CA GLY A 894 -2.02 10.30 2.28
C GLY A 894 -2.31 10.58 3.75
N ARG A 895 -3.06 11.64 4.09
CA ARG A 895 -3.50 11.93 5.46
C ARG A 895 -4.66 11.05 5.91
N VAL A 896 -5.42 10.48 4.98
CA VAL A 896 -6.52 9.55 5.25
C VAL A 896 -6.14 8.10 4.92
N GLY A 897 -6.95 7.13 5.37
CA GLY A 897 -6.72 5.71 5.09
C GLY A 897 -5.60 5.11 5.93
N ARG A 898 -5.64 5.36 7.24
CA ARG A 898 -4.76 4.74 8.24
C ARG A 898 -5.46 3.66 9.07
N SER A 899 -6.76 3.49 8.87
CA SER A 899 -7.56 2.41 9.45
C SER A 899 -7.67 1.22 8.49
N HIS A 900 -8.38 0.18 8.92
CA HIS A 900 -8.72 -1.00 8.12
C HIS A 900 -9.96 -0.78 7.23
N HIS A 901 -10.55 0.42 7.24
CA HIS A 901 -11.70 0.75 6.39
C HIS A 901 -11.25 1.44 5.11
N GLN A 902 -12.04 1.25 4.06
CA GLN A 902 -11.84 1.91 2.78
C GLN A 902 -11.85 3.43 2.95
N ALA A 903 -10.79 4.09 2.49
CA ALA A 903 -10.69 5.55 2.53
C ALA A 903 -11.09 6.19 1.19
N TYR A 904 -11.60 7.41 1.26
CA TYR A 904 -12.11 8.15 0.11
C TYR A 904 -11.48 9.54 0.04
N ALA A 905 -11.06 9.94 -1.16
CA ALA A 905 -10.53 11.28 -1.44
C ALA A 905 -11.35 11.91 -2.58
N TYR A 906 -12.07 12.98 -2.27
CA TYR A 906 -12.87 13.74 -3.23
C TYR A 906 -12.13 15.02 -3.64
N LEU A 907 -11.63 15.07 -4.88
CA LEU A 907 -11.04 16.26 -5.48
C LEU A 907 -12.14 17.05 -6.18
N ILE A 908 -12.58 18.14 -5.53
CA ILE A 908 -13.67 18.98 -6.02
C ILE A 908 -13.10 20.10 -6.90
N THR A 909 -13.60 20.19 -8.12
CA THR A 909 -13.16 21.17 -9.12
C THR A 909 -14.31 22.07 -9.59
N PRO A 910 -14.01 23.25 -10.16
CA PRO A 910 -14.97 23.93 -11.04
C PRO A 910 -15.19 23.11 -12.32
N SER A 911 -15.97 23.64 -13.26
CA SER A 911 -16.28 22.93 -14.50
C SER A 911 -15.01 22.53 -15.27
N TRP A 912 -14.98 21.30 -15.79
CA TRP A 912 -13.79 20.73 -16.45
C TRP A 912 -13.22 21.63 -17.56
N LYS A 913 -14.10 22.29 -18.33
CA LYS A 913 -13.75 23.20 -19.43
C LYS A 913 -13.04 24.48 -18.98
N SER A 914 -13.20 24.87 -17.72
CA SER A 914 -12.58 26.08 -17.15
C SER A 914 -11.18 25.85 -16.58
N LEU A 915 -10.75 24.58 -16.48
CA LEU A 915 -9.45 24.20 -15.96
C LEU A 915 -8.33 24.46 -16.98
N SER A 916 -7.13 24.77 -16.50
CA SER A 916 -5.94 24.77 -17.36
C SER A 916 -5.57 23.34 -17.75
N LYS A 917 -4.90 23.18 -18.90
CA LYS A 917 -4.40 21.87 -19.36
C LYS A 917 -3.50 21.20 -18.30
N ASP A 918 -2.67 21.97 -17.61
CA ASP A 918 -1.81 21.46 -16.54
C ASP A 918 -2.60 20.99 -15.31
N ALA A 919 -3.73 21.66 -14.98
CA ALA A 919 -4.60 21.21 -13.91
C ALA A 919 -5.30 19.91 -14.27
N GLN A 920 -5.78 19.77 -15.51
CA GLN A 920 -6.40 18.53 -16.02
C GLN A 920 -5.41 17.36 -15.96
N ARG A 921 -4.20 17.53 -16.53
CA ARG A 921 -3.14 16.51 -16.51
C ARG A 921 -2.76 16.08 -15.09
N ARG A 922 -2.64 17.03 -14.15
CA ARG A 922 -2.34 16.72 -12.73
C ARG A 922 -3.46 15.95 -12.03
N LEU A 923 -4.71 16.31 -12.28
CA LEU A 923 -5.89 15.66 -11.68
C LEU A 923 -6.11 14.26 -12.27
N GLU A 924 -5.85 14.06 -13.56
CA GLU A 924 -5.88 12.74 -14.20
C GLU A 924 -4.77 11.85 -13.63
N ALA A 925 -3.54 12.35 -13.55
CA ALA A 925 -2.40 11.60 -13.01
C ALA A 925 -2.67 11.10 -11.58
N ILE A 926 -3.21 11.94 -10.69
CA ILE A 926 -3.49 11.51 -9.31
C ILE A 926 -4.70 10.56 -9.21
N SER A 927 -5.66 10.66 -10.13
CA SER A 927 -6.81 9.75 -10.19
C SER A 927 -6.43 8.37 -10.71
N GLN A 928 -5.46 8.29 -11.63
CA GLN A 928 -4.97 7.04 -12.20
C GLN A 928 -3.98 6.32 -11.27
N THR A 929 -3.23 7.08 -10.46
CA THR A 929 -2.23 6.50 -9.57
C THR A 929 -2.86 6.07 -8.23
N THR A 930 -3.57 4.95 -8.25
CA THR A 930 -4.33 4.41 -7.09
C THR A 930 -3.53 3.47 -6.18
N GLU A 931 -2.33 3.04 -6.60
CA GLU A 931 -1.46 2.15 -5.82
C GLU A 931 -0.79 2.86 -4.63
N LEU A 932 -0.54 2.12 -3.53
CA LEU A 932 0.27 2.57 -2.39
C LEU A 932 1.77 2.49 -2.76
N GLY A 933 2.59 3.47 -2.35
CA GLY A 933 3.97 3.61 -2.84
C GLY A 933 4.09 4.41 -4.15
N ALA A 934 2.95 4.91 -4.67
CA ALA A 934 2.85 5.81 -5.82
C ALA A 934 3.61 7.14 -5.68
N GLY A 935 4.07 7.50 -4.47
CA GLY A 935 4.78 8.74 -4.21
C GLY A 935 6.00 8.94 -5.12
N PHE A 936 6.67 7.86 -5.52
CA PHE A 936 7.76 7.89 -6.50
C PHE A 936 7.25 8.20 -7.91
N THR A 937 6.30 7.42 -8.42
CA THR A 937 5.69 7.62 -9.75
C THR A 937 5.11 9.03 -9.88
N LEU A 938 4.46 9.54 -8.84
CA LEU A 938 3.89 10.88 -8.80
C LEU A 938 4.96 11.97 -8.72
N ALA A 939 6.10 11.73 -8.05
CA ALA A 939 7.23 12.65 -8.05
C ALA A 939 7.90 12.71 -9.43
N THR A 940 8.00 11.57 -10.14
CA THR A 940 8.45 11.52 -11.54
C THR A 940 7.50 12.29 -12.44
N HIS A 941 6.18 12.11 -12.29
CA HIS A 941 5.18 12.89 -13.04
C HIS A 941 5.22 14.39 -12.67
N ASP A 942 5.44 14.76 -11.40
CA ASP A 942 5.60 16.18 -11.01
C ASP A 942 6.85 16.80 -11.65
N LEU A 943 7.94 16.03 -11.74
CA LEU A 943 9.17 16.44 -12.44
C LEU A 943 8.91 16.62 -13.94
N GLU A 944 8.20 15.69 -14.58
CA GLU A 944 7.79 15.80 -15.99
C GLU A 944 6.92 17.04 -16.22
N ILE A 945 5.90 17.25 -15.38
CA ILE A 945 4.90 18.32 -15.54
C ILE A 945 5.51 19.70 -15.27
N ARG A 946 6.39 19.85 -14.28
CA ARG A 946 7.06 21.14 -14.00
C ARG A 946 8.26 21.41 -14.90
N GLY A 947 8.81 20.36 -15.52
CA GLY A 947 10.06 20.39 -16.27
C GLY A 947 11.30 20.40 -15.36
N ALA A 948 12.36 19.70 -15.78
CA ALA A 948 13.60 19.55 -15.01
C ALA A 948 14.44 20.84 -14.84
N GLY A 949 13.99 21.98 -15.39
CA GLY A 949 14.76 23.22 -15.49
C GLY A 949 15.06 23.93 -14.17
N GLU A 950 14.17 23.84 -13.17
CA GLU A 950 14.42 24.46 -11.85
C GLU A 950 15.50 23.73 -11.02
N LEU A 951 15.77 22.47 -11.33
CA LEU A 951 16.53 21.58 -10.44
C LEU A 951 18.05 21.72 -10.60
N LEU A 952 18.47 22.05 -11.82
CA LEU A 952 19.86 22.09 -12.26
C LEU A 952 20.28 23.50 -12.75
N GLY A 953 19.34 24.46 -12.68
CA GLY A 953 19.51 25.83 -13.14
C GLY A 953 19.03 26.04 -14.57
N ASP A 954 18.60 27.26 -14.88
CA ASP A 954 17.95 27.62 -16.16
C ASP A 954 18.76 27.23 -17.40
N GLN A 955 20.09 27.20 -17.29
CA GLN A 955 21.01 26.82 -18.38
C GLN A 955 20.95 25.34 -18.78
N GLN A 956 20.54 24.44 -17.89
CA GLN A 956 20.54 22.99 -18.12
C GLN A 956 19.19 22.49 -18.68
N SER A 957 18.11 23.25 -18.49
CA SER A 957 16.74 22.91 -18.95
C SER A 957 16.66 22.61 -20.45
N GLY A 958 17.37 23.38 -21.27
CA GLY A 958 17.34 23.25 -22.72
C GLY A 958 18.00 21.98 -23.25
N GLN A 959 18.94 21.37 -22.51
CA GLN A 959 19.55 20.10 -22.92
C GLN A 959 18.67 18.90 -22.56
N ILE A 960 17.99 18.96 -21.42
CA ILE A 960 17.05 17.90 -21.02
C ILE A 960 15.89 17.80 -22.02
N GLN A 961 15.41 18.93 -22.54
CA GLN A 961 14.40 18.93 -23.60
C GLN A 961 14.92 18.36 -24.93
N SER A 962 16.22 18.45 -25.22
CA SER A 962 16.78 17.99 -26.49
C SER A 962 17.08 16.50 -26.52
N VAL A 963 17.57 15.92 -25.40
CA VAL A 963 17.93 14.48 -25.32
C VAL A 963 16.97 13.64 -24.49
N GLY A 964 16.12 14.26 -23.66
CA GLY A 964 15.26 13.58 -22.69
C GLY A 964 15.93 13.41 -21.33
N LEU A 965 15.12 13.35 -20.27
CA LEU A 965 15.62 13.27 -18.88
C LEU A 965 16.41 11.99 -18.60
N THR A 966 15.89 10.82 -18.97
CA THR A 966 16.50 9.51 -18.67
C THR A 966 17.91 9.43 -19.25
N MET A 967 18.05 9.69 -20.55
CA MET A 967 19.35 9.69 -21.22
C MET A 967 20.33 10.73 -20.63
N TYR A 968 19.83 11.90 -20.22
CA TYR A 968 20.67 12.90 -19.57
C TYR A 968 21.21 12.40 -18.21
N MET A 969 20.44 11.62 -17.46
CA MET A 969 20.91 11.00 -16.22
C MET A 969 21.97 9.92 -16.48
N ASP A 970 21.77 9.07 -17.48
CA ASP A 970 22.76 8.04 -17.84
C ASP A 970 24.12 8.68 -18.19
N LEU A 971 24.10 9.79 -18.95
CA LEU A 971 25.30 10.58 -19.25
C LEU A 971 25.96 11.18 -18.01
N LEU A 972 25.16 11.63 -17.04
CA LEU A 972 25.64 12.19 -15.78
C LEU A 972 26.29 11.12 -14.89
N GLU A 973 25.66 9.95 -14.77
CA GLU A 973 26.16 8.82 -14.00
C GLU A 973 27.50 8.32 -14.56
N GLN A 974 27.59 8.15 -15.88
CA GLN A 974 28.83 7.76 -16.55
C GLN A 974 29.95 8.80 -16.36
N ALA A 975 29.63 10.10 -16.49
CA ALA A 975 30.59 11.17 -16.27
C ALA A 975 31.13 11.17 -14.82
N VAL A 976 30.27 10.90 -13.82
CA VAL A 976 30.69 10.76 -12.42
C VAL A 976 31.60 9.54 -12.23
N ALA A 977 31.26 8.39 -12.83
CA ALA A 977 32.07 7.17 -12.76
C ALA A 977 33.46 7.37 -13.37
N ASP A 978 33.55 8.01 -14.54
CA ASP A 978 34.82 8.28 -15.22
C ASP A 978 35.71 9.26 -14.44
N LEU A 979 35.12 10.32 -13.91
CA LEU A 979 35.83 11.28 -13.07
C LEU A 979 36.34 10.64 -11.76
N ARG A 980 35.57 9.74 -11.13
CA ARG A 980 36.02 8.97 -9.95
C ARG A 980 37.17 8.02 -10.30
N ALA A 981 37.16 7.43 -11.49
CA ALA A 981 38.23 6.56 -11.98
C ALA A 981 39.47 7.32 -12.47
N GLY A 982 39.47 8.66 -12.41
CA GLY A 982 40.56 9.50 -12.91
C GLY A 982 40.72 9.47 -14.43
N ARG A 983 39.69 9.02 -15.16
CA ARG A 983 39.66 9.00 -16.63
C ARG A 983 39.11 10.33 -17.13
N THR A 984 39.74 10.91 -18.15
CA THR A 984 39.10 11.97 -18.93
C THR A 984 38.11 11.31 -19.88
N PRO A 985 36.80 11.59 -19.77
CA PRO A 985 35.82 10.98 -20.66
C PRO A 985 36.10 11.43 -22.09
N SER A 986 36.26 10.47 -23.00
CA SER A 986 36.15 10.74 -24.42
C SER A 986 34.68 11.00 -24.73
N LEU A 987 34.35 12.22 -25.15
CA LEU A 987 33.00 12.59 -25.61
C LEU A 987 32.54 11.79 -26.84
N ASP A 988 33.47 11.04 -27.46
CA ASP A 988 33.26 10.21 -28.66
C ASP A 988 33.16 8.71 -28.36
N THR A 989 33.33 8.25 -27.11
CA THR A 989 33.05 6.84 -26.78
C THR A 989 31.54 6.62 -26.85
N PRO A 990 31.04 5.68 -27.69
CA PRO A 990 29.64 5.29 -27.62
C PRO A 990 29.30 4.88 -26.18
N LEU A 991 28.17 5.34 -25.65
CA LEU A 991 27.48 4.66 -24.54
C LEU A 991 27.54 3.18 -24.87
N GLU A 992 28.15 2.39 -23.97
CA GLU A 992 28.61 1.01 -24.17
C GLU A 992 27.84 0.31 -25.30
N THR A 993 28.48 0.14 -26.46
CA THR A 993 27.90 -0.65 -27.55
C THR A 993 27.75 -2.07 -27.05
N THR A 994 26.57 -2.38 -26.51
CA THR A 994 26.14 -3.74 -26.16
C THR A 994 26.34 -4.64 -27.35
N GLY A 995 26.90 -5.83 -27.12
CA GLY A 995 27.20 -6.78 -28.18
C GLY A 995 25.93 -7.14 -28.95
N GLU A 996 25.89 -6.86 -30.26
CA GLU A 996 24.77 -7.27 -31.11
C GLU A 996 24.94 -8.77 -31.43
N ILE A 997 24.02 -9.60 -30.93
CA ILE A 997 24.05 -11.05 -31.15
C ILE A 997 22.91 -11.45 -32.08
N ASP A 998 23.28 -12.11 -33.17
CA ASP A 998 22.37 -12.69 -34.13
C ASP A 998 22.75 -14.15 -34.37
N LEU A 999 21.92 -15.08 -33.88
CA LEU A 999 22.10 -16.51 -34.08
C LEU A 999 21.29 -17.04 -35.27
N GLY A 1000 20.64 -16.18 -36.06
CA GLY A 1000 19.84 -16.56 -37.23
C GLY A 1000 18.62 -17.42 -36.87
N CYS A 1001 18.00 -17.18 -35.72
CA CYS A 1001 16.85 -17.93 -35.22
C CYS A 1001 15.85 -17.02 -34.49
N ALA A 1002 14.58 -17.39 -34.50
CA ALA A 1002 13.53 -16.71 -33.77
C ALA A 1002 13.77 -16.73 -32.25
N ALA A 1003 13.97 -15.54 -31.68
CA ALA A 1003 14.09 -15.31 -30.24
C ALA A 1003 13.07 -14.26 -29.83
N LEU A 1004 11.91 -14.72 -29.36
CA LEU A 1004 10.80 -13.89 -28.95
C LEU A 1004 10.02 -14.57 -27.82
N ILE A 1005 9.24 -13.78 -27.10
CA ILE A 1005 8.18 -14.24 -26.20
C ILE A 1005 6.92 -14.43 -27.07
N PRO A 1006 6.42 -15.66 -27.24
CA PRO A 1006 5.23 -15.91 -28.04
C PRO A 1006 3.98 -15.19 -27.48
N ASP A 1007 3.07 -14.80 -28.37
CA ASP A 1007 1.82 -14.10 -28.02
C ASP A 1007 0.82 -15.00 -27.30
N ASP A 1008 0.90 -16.32 -27.52
CA ASP A 1008 0.15 -17.35 -26.80
C ASP A 1008 0.72 -17.67 -25.41
N TYR A 1009 1.96 -17.27 -25.12
CA TYR A 1009 2.59 -17.43 -23.81
C TYR A 1009 2.37 -16.20 -22.90
N ILE A 1010 2.64 -14.99 -23.42
CA ILE A 1010 2.30 -13.72 -22.74
C ILE A 1010 1.44 -12.86 -23.68
N PHE A 1011 0.14 -12.87 -23.42
CA PHE A 1011 -0.85 -12.15 -24.22
C PHE A 1011 -0.69 -10.62 -24.12
N ASP A 1012 -0.51 -10.08 -22.90
CA ASP A 1012 -0.37 -8.63 -22.71
C ASP A 1012 0.94 -8.12 -23.32
N THR A 1013 0.80 -7.12 -24.19
CA THR A 1013 1.93 -6.48 -24.88
C THR A 1013 2.82 -5.73 -23.89
N ASN A 1014 2.24 -5.10 -22.87
CA ASN A 1014 3.00 -4.33 -21.88
C ASN A 1014 3.80 -5.25 -20.96
N GLU A 1015 3.18 -6.32 -20.45
CA GLU A 1015 3.86 -7.34 -19.66
C GLU A 1015 5.00 -8.00 -20.45
N ARG A 1016 4.78 -8.28 -21.74
CA ARG A 1016 5.82 -8.81 -22.64
C ARG A 1016 6.99 -7.84 -22.80
N LEU A 1017 6.72 -6.55 -23.02
CA LEU A 1017 7.75 -5.50 -23.09
C LEU A 1017 8.55 -5.39 -21.79
N VAL A 1018 7.89 -5.47 -20.64
CA VAL A 1018 8.56 -5.49 -19.33
C VAL A 1018 9.49 -6.69 -19.22
N MET A 1019 9.03 -7.89 -19.62
CA MET A 1019 9.85 -9.09 -19.58
C MET A 1019 11.04 -9.01 -20.53
N TYR A 1020 10.85 -8.57 -21.78
CA TYR A 1020 11.96 -8.33 -22.71
C TYR A 1020 13.01 -7.38 -22.11
N LYS A 1021 12.58 -6.28 -21.48
CA LYS A 1021 13.51 -5.34 -20.85
C LYS A 1021 14.23 -5.95 -19.64
N ARG A 1022 13.52 -6.70 -18.79
CA ARG A 1022 14.13 -7.36 -17.62
C ARG A 1022 15.18 -8.39 -18.05
N ILE A 1023 14.87 -9.20 -19.05
CA ILE A 1023 15.83 -10.15 -19.64
C ILE A 1023 16.99 -9.37 -20.29
N GLY A 1024 16.70 -8.31 -21.02
CA GLY A 1024 17.68 -7.45 -21.68
C GLY A 1024 18.60 -6.66 -20.75
N ASN A 1025 18.17 -6.36 -19.53
CA ASN A 1025 18.94 -5.62 -18.53
C ASN A 1025 19.61 -6.52 -17.47
N ALA A 1026 19.36 -7.84 -17.51
CA ALA A 1026 19.97 -8.76 -16.56
C ALA A 1026 21.50 -8.73 -16.68
N THR A 1027 22.18 -8.47 -15.57
CA THR A 1027 23.63 -8.23 -15.54
C THR A 1027 24.43 -9.51 -15.29
N ASN A 1028 23.79 -10.52 -14.69
CA ASN A 1028 24.44 -11.76 -14.33
C ASN A 1028 23.56 -12.99 -14.61
N GLN A 1029 24.20 -14.16 -14.60
CA GLN A 1029 23.55 -15.44 -14.84
C GLN A 1029 22.47 -15.76 -13.80
N LYS A 1030 22.69 -15.41 -12.53
CA LYS A 1030 21.73 -15.71 -11.45
C LYS A 1030 20.41 -14.94 -11.62
N GLU A 1031 20.48 -13.69 -12.04
CA GLU A 1031 19.31 -12.86 -12.35
C GLU A 1031 18.52 -13.46 -13.52
N LEU A 1032 19.20 -13.91 -14.57
CA LEU A 1032 18.56 -14.61 -15.69
C LEU A 1032 17.88 -15.90 -15.22
N ASP A 1033 18.54 -16.70 -14.38
CA ASP A 1033 17.97 -17.94 -13.86
C ASP A 1033 16.76 -17.67 -12.94
N GLN A 1034 16.80 -16.62 -12.12
CA GLN A 1034 15.67 -16.20 -11.30
C GLN A 1034 14.48 -15.72 -12.15
N LEU A 1035 14.73 -14.93 -13.20
CA LEU A 1035 13.70 -14.53 -14.17
C LEU A 1035 13.11 -15.75 -14.89
N GLN A 1036 13.93 -16.75 -15.19
CA GLN A 1036 13.50 -17.99 -15.80
C GLN A 1036 12.54 -18.76 -14.86
N ILE A 1037 12.87 -18.87 -13.57
CA ILE A 1037 12.01 -19.49 -12.55
C ILE A 1037 10.71 -18.71 -12.39
N GLU A 1038 10.78 -17.38 -12.34
CA GLU A 1038 9.62 -16.51 -12.22
C GLU A 1038 8.65 -16.67 -13.41
N LEU A 1039 9.17 -16.71 -14.64
CA LEU A 1039 8.36 -16.93 -15.84
C LEU A 1039 7.71 -18.31 -15.83
N ILE A 1040 8.39 -19.32 -15.28
CA ILE A 1040 7.84 -20.67 -15.17
C ILE A 1040 6.70 -20.72 -14.15
N ASP A 1041 6.90 -20.11 -12.97
CA ASP A 1041 5.88 -20.08 -11.93
C ASP A 1041 4.62 -19.33 -12.38
N ARG A 1042 4.78 -18.23 -13.14
CA ARG A 1042 3.68 -17.34 -13.56
C ARG A 1042 2.93 -17.77 -14.82
N PHE A 1043 3.62 -18.39 -15.79
CA PHE A 1043 3.09 -18.65 -17.13
C PHE A 1043 3.28 -20.11 -17.61
N GLY A 1044 3.93 -20.96 -16.81
CA GLY A 1044 4.16 -22.37 -17.15
C GLY A 1044 5.46 -22.62 -17.91
N LEU A 1045 5.54 -23.72 -18.68
CA LEU A 1045 6.80 -24.11 -19.31
C LEU A 1045 7.22 -23.18 -20.46
N LEU A 1046 8.52 -22.85 -20.52
CA LEU A 1046 9.06 -21.94 -21.52
C LEU A 1046 8.99 -22.51 -22.95
N PRO A 1047 8.41 -21.78 -23.91
CA PRO A 1047 8.45 -22.14 -25.33
C PRO A 1047 9.88 -22.17 -25.90
N PRO A 1048 10.13 -22.90 -27.01
CA PRO A 1048 11.45 -22.96 -27.64
C PRO A 1048 12.05 -21.58 -27.98
N GLN A 1049 11.24 -20.66 -28.50
CA GLN A 1049 11.66 -19.31 -28.90
C GLN A 1049 12.11 -18.49 -27.68
N LEU A 1050 11.44 -18.66 -26.54
CA LEU A 1050 11.79 -17.99 -25.29
C LEU A 1050 13.06 -18.58 -24.68
N LYS A 1051 13.26 -19.90 -24.76
CA LYS A 1051 14.53 -20.53 -24.37
C LYS A 1051 15.70 -19.95 -25.17
N THR A 1052 15.53 -19.82 -26.49
CA THR A 1052 16.53 -19.19 -27.36
C THR A 1052 16.83 -17.74 -26.96
N LEU A 1053 15.82 -16.96 -26.58
CA LEU A 1053 16.00 -15.59 -26.10
C LEU A 1053 16.90 -15.54 -24.84
N PHE A 1054 16.67 -16.42 -23.87
CA PHE A 1054 17.53 -16.51 -22.68
C PHE A 1054 18.97 -16.87 -23.05
N GLU A 1055 19.17 -17.82 -23.96
CA GLU A 1055 20.53 -18.20 -24.41
C GLU A 1055 21.25 -17.06 -25.14
N ILE A 1056 20.55 -16.28 -25.97
CA ILE A 1056 21.13 -15.09 -26.62
C ILE A 1056 21.67 -14.11 -25.57
N HIS A 1057 20.92 -13.85 -24.50
CA HIS A 1057 21.36 -12.95 -23.43
C HIS A 1057 22.50 -13.55 -22.58
N ARG A 1058 22.56 -14.87 -22.40
CA ARG A 1058 23.70 -15.56 -21.76
C ARG A 1058 24.97 -15.39 -22.58
N VAL A 1059 24.89 -15.63 -23.89
CA VAL A 1059 26.00 -15.40 -24.84
C VAL A 1059 26.40 -13.91 -24.84
N ARG A 1060 25.44 -12.98 -24.71
CA ARG A 1060 25.70 -11.54 -24.63
C ARG A 1060 26.58 -11.16 -23.45
N GLN A 1061 26.26 -11.67 -22.26
CA GLN A 1061 27.04 -11.38 -21.05
C GLN A 1061 28.50 -11.83 -21.20
N VAL A 1062 28.75 -12.96 -21.87
CA VAL A 1062 30.12 -13.44 -22.15
C VAL A 1062 30.81 -12.58 -23.22
N CYS A 1063 30.10 -12.21 -24.29
CA CYS A 1063 30.61 -11.31 -25.34
C CYS A 1063 31.02 -9.94 -24.78
N GLU A 1064 30.20 -9.36 -23.91
CA GLU A 1064 30.48 -8.07 -23.25
C GLU A 1064 31.73 -8.14 -22.38
N ALA A 1065 31.88 -9.22 -21.59
CA ALA A 1065 33.09 -9.45 -20.78
C ALA A 1065 34.37 -9.54 -21.63
N LEU A 1066 34.30 -10.13 -22.84
CA LEU A 1066 35.43 -10.27 -23.76
C LEU A 1066 35.68 -9.03 -24.65
N GLY A 1067 34.75 -8.07 -24.68
CA GLY A 1067 34.81 -6.90 -25.55
C GLY A 1067 34.48 -7.21 -27.02
N VAL A 1068 33.52 -8.10 -27.26
CA VAL A 1068 32.97 -8.40 -28.60
C VAL A 1068 31.81 -7.46 -28.91
N ALA A 1069 31.92 -6.74 -30.04
CA ALA A 1069 30.92 -5.76 -30.50
C ALA A 1069 29.73 -6.41 -31.21
N LYS A 1070 29.99 -7.46 -32.01
CA LYS A 1070 28.96 -8.14 -32.78
C LYS A 1070 29.33 -9.61 -32.98
N LEU A 1071 28.39 -10.50 -32.72
CA LEU A 1071 28.50 -11.93 -33.00
C LEU A 1071 27.33 -12.32 -33.91
N ASN A 1072 27.63 -12.79 -35.11
CA ASN A 1072 26.63 -13.30 -36.03
C ASN A 1072 26.95 -14.74 -36.41
N ILE A 1073 26.01 -15.66 -36.21
CA ILE A 1073 26.15 -17.09 -36.50
C ILE A 1073 24.99 -17.51 -37.41
N GLY A 1074 25.26 -17.71 -38.69
CA GLY A 1074 24.32 -18.29 -39.64
C GLY A 1074 24.48 -19.82 -39.75
N GLN A 1075 23.68 -20.43 -40.62
CA GLN A 1075 23.70 -21.89 -40.82
C GLN A 1075 25.00 -22.44 -41.43
N THR A 1076 25.78 -21.61 -42.14
CA THR A 1076 26.98 -22.07 -42.89
C THR A 1076 28.24 -21.26 -42.60
N SER A 1077 28.09 -20.07 -42.03
CA SER A 1077 29.20 -19.19 -41.68
C SER A 1077 28.77 -18.18 -40.63
N GLY A 1078 29.75 -17.61 -39.94
CA GLY A 1078 29.54 -16.56 -38.96
C GLY A 1078 30.70 -15.58 -38.90
N LYS A 1079 30.52 -14.51 -38.14
CA LYS A 1079 31.52 -13.47 -37.91
C LYS A 1079 31.47 -12.93 -36.50
N VAL A 1080 32.65 -12.61 -35.98
CA VAL A 1080 32.87 -11.92 -34.71
C VAL A 1080 33.55 -10.60 -35.02
N ILE A 1081 33.00 -9.50 -34.52
CA ILE A 1081 33.58 -8.16 -34.62
C ILE A 1081 33.96 -7.72 -33.20
N PHE A 1082 35.23 -7.39 -33.00
CA PHE A 1082 35.77 -6.96 -31.71
C PHE A 1082 35.70 -5.43 -31.54
N ASN A 1083 35.54 -4.98 -30.30
CA ASN A 1083 35.65 -3.56 -29.94
C ASN A 1083 37.10 -3.06 -30.08
N THR A 1084 37.28 -1.73 -30.08
CA THR A 1084 38.61 -1.08 -30.07
C THR A 1084 39.45 -1.45 -28.84
N HIS A 1085 38.79 -1.76 -27.73
CA HIS A 1085 39.37 -2.32 -26.52
C HIS A 1085 38.75 -3.72 -26.27
N THR A 1086 39.47 -4.78 -26.64
CA THR A 1086 39.08 -6.18 -26.39
C THR A 1086 40.03 -6.83 -25.40
N GLN A 1087 39.52 -7.76 -24.60
CA GLN A 1087 40.33 -8.56 -23.67
C GLN A 1087 40.93 -9.81 -24.34
N VAL A 1088 40.52 -10.12 -25.57
CA VAL A 1088 40.99 -11.29 -26.30
C VAL A 1088 42.46 -11.13 -26.67
N GLU A 1089 43.29 -12.08 -26.22
CA GLU A 1089 44.72 -12.07 -26.52
C GLU A 1089 44.98 -12.29 -28.02
N PRO A 1090 45.75 -11.41 -28.70
CA PRO A 1090 46.04 -11.55 -30.13
C PRO A 1090 46.70 -12.89 -30.50
N LEU A 1091 47.49 -13.46 -29.58
CA LEU A 1091 48.13 -14.77 -29.77
C LEU A 1091 47.10 -15.90 -29.92
N LYS A 1092 46.01 -15.91 -29.12
CA LYS A 1092 44.95 -16.92 -29.22
C LYS A 1092 44.26 -16.88 -30.58
N LEU A 1093 43.96 -15.69 -31.09
CA LEU A 1093 43.37 -15.51 -32.42
C LEU A 1093 44.29 -16.04 -33.53
N VAL A 1094 45.59 -15.77 -33.44
CA VAL A 1094 46.58 -16.27 -34.39
C VAL A 1094 46.68 -17.81 -34.32
N THR A 1095 46.71 -18.38 -33.11
CA THR A 1095 46.76 -19.84 -32.92
C THR A 1095 45.50 -20.52 -33.47
N LEU A 1096 44.30 -19.99 -33.20
CA LEU A 1096 43.03 -20.51 -33.74
C LEU A 1096 43.03 -20.55 -35.28
N VAL A 1097 43.53 -19.48 -35.92
CA VAL A 1097 43.62 -19.42 -37.39
C VAL A 1097 44.70 -20.36 -37.92
N GLN A 1098 45.79 -20.59 -37.20
CA GLN A 1098 46.87 -21.50 -37.60
C GLN A 1098 46.50 -22.98 -37.44
N GLU A 1099 45.78 -23.33 -36.36
CA GLU A 1099 45.32 -24.70 -36.10
C GLU A 1099 44.17 -25.11 -37.02
N GLN A 1100 43.26 -24.17 -37.32
CA GLN A 1100 42.08 -24.43 -38.15
C GLN A 1100 41.91 -23.41 -39.30
N PRO A 1101 42.86 -23.34 -40.25
CA PRO A 1101 42.85 -22.35 -41.33
C PRO A 1101 41.72 -22.52 -42.34
N ASN A 1102 41.11 -23.71 -42.40
CA ASN A 1102 39.94 -23.97 -43.24
C ASN A 1102 38.63 -23.49 -42.61
N VAL A 1103 38.63 -23.26 -41.29
CA VAL A 1103 37.45 -22.85 -40.52
C VAL A 1103 37.50 -21.35 -40.24
N PHE A 1104 38.63 -20.83 -39.73
CA PHE A 1104 38.76 -19.44 -39.30
C PHE A 1104 39.57 -18.59 -40.27
N LYS A 1105 39.12 -17.34 -40.47
CA LYS A 1105 39.81 -16.36 -41.30
C LYS A 1105 39.69 -14.96 -40.70
N LEU A 1106 40.82 -14.30 -40.47
CA LEU A 1106 40.86 -12.89 -40.09
C LEU A 1106 40.60 -12.01 -41.32
N GLN A 1107 39.69 -11.05 -41.18
CA GLN A 1107 39.33 -10.10 -42.22
C GLN A 1107 39.41 -8.67 -41.67
N GLY A 1108 40.47 -7.94 -42.03
CA GLY A 1108 40.73 -6.62 -41.44
C GLY A 1108 41.34 -6.70 -40.03
N ALA A 1109 41.31 -5.59 -39.29
CA ALA A 1109 41.96 -5.50 -37.99
C ALA A 1109 41.12 -6.09 -36.84
N ASN A 1110 39.79 -6.08 -36.96
CA ASN A 1110 38.87 -6.34 -35.83
C ASN A 1110 37.79 -7.39 -36.15
N GLU A 1111 37.85 -8.11 -37.28
CA GLU A 1111 36.82 -9.08 -37.67
C GLU A 1111 37.42 -10.48 -37.88
N LEU A 1112 36.84 -11.48 -37.21
CA LEU A 1112 37.13 -12.90 -37.36
C LEU A 1112 35.92 -13.58 -38.00
N ARG A 1113 36.10 -14.20 -39.16
CA ARG A 1113 35.07 -15.02 -39.81
C ARG A 1113 35.33 -16.49 -39.56
N PHE A 1114 34.25 -17.25 -39.44
CA PHE A 1114 34.31 -18.71 -39.45
C PHE A 1114 33.33 -19.31 -40.45
N SER A 1115 33.69 -20.45 -41.04
CA SER A 1115 32.86 -21.19 -42.01
C SER A 1115 32.65 -22.61 -41.50
N LEU A 1116 31.47 -22.87 -40.94
CA LEU A 1116 31.09 -24.15 -40.36
C LEU A 1116 29.59 -24.38 -40.57
N SER A 1117 29.20 -25.60 -40.94
CA SER A 1117 27.79 -25.96 -41.15
C SER A 1117 27.11 -26.27 -39.82
N LEU A 1118 26.21 -25.40 -39.38
CA LEU A 1118 25.47 -25.46 -38.10
C LEU A 1118 23.96 -25.35 -38.37
N PRO A 1119 23.29 -26.43 -38.81
CA PRO A 1119 21.90 -26.38 -39.24
C PRO A 1119 20.91 -26.19 -38.07
N SER A 1120 21.16 -26.78 -36.90
CA SER A 1120 20.24 -26.64 -35.75
C SER A 1120 20.55 -25.41 -34.90
N VAL A 1121 19.53 -24.91 -34.17
CA VAL A 1121 19.70 -23.77 -33.24
C VAL A 1121 20.55 -24.17 -32.03
N THR A 1122 20.37 -25.38 -31.51
CA THR A 1122 21.16 -25.92 -30.40
C THR A 1122 22.65 -26.03 -30.75
N GLU A 1123 22.99 -26.54 -31.95
CA GLU A 1123 24.39 -26.58 -32.39
C GLU A 1123 25.01 -25.18 -32.53
N ARG A 1124 24.22 -24.18 -32.96
CA ARG A 1124 24.68 -22.79 -33.06
C ARG A 1124 24.97 -22.18 -31.69
N ILE A 1125 24.11 -22.44 -30.69
CA ILE A 1125 24.28 -21.96 -29.31
C ILE A 1125 25.51 -22.65 -28.67
N ASP A 1126 25.59 -23.98 -28.75
CA ASP A 1126 26.73 -24.74 -28.21
C ASP A 1126 28.05 -24.29 -28.84
N TRP A 1127 28.05 -24.04 -30.15
CA TRP A 1127 29.21 -23.51 -30.85
C TRP A 1127 29.56 -22.09 -30.43
N ALA A 1128 28.57 -21.23 -30.18
CA ALA A 1128 28.81 -19.88 -29.66
C ALA A 1128 29.54 -19.93 -28.31
N HIS A 1129 29.12 -20.81 -27.40
CA HIS A 1129 29.79 -21.01 -26.12
C HIS A 1129 31.22 -21.54 -26.28
N GLN A 1130 31.42 -22.57 -27.11
CA GLN A 1130 32.75 -23.12 -27.38
C GLN A 1130 33.70 -22.10 -27.99
N LEU A 1131 33.20 -21.28 -28.94
CA LEU A 1131 33.99 -20.22 -29.56
C LEU A 1131 34.39 -19.15 -28.54
N LEU A 1132 33.46 -18.72 -27.69
CA LEU A 1132 33.74 -17.70 -26.67
C LEU A 1132 34.67 -18.23 -25.58
N GLU A 1133 34.55 -19.51 -25.19
CA GLU A 1133 35.46 -20.17 -24.24
C GLU A 1133 36.87 -20.31 -24.82
N ALA A 1134 37.00 -20.59 -26.11
CA ALA A 1134 38.31 -20.60 -26.79
C ALA A 1134 38.94 -19.19 -26.91
N LEU A 1135 38.13 -18.13 -26.89
CA LEU A 1135 38.57 -16.74 -26.97
C LEU A 1135 38.84 -16.11 -25.59
N SER A 1136 38.19 -16.59 -24.53
CA SER A 1136 38.51 -16.27 -23.13
C SER A 1136 39.85 -16.83 -22.73
#